data_AF-A0A316VUC8-F1
#
_entry.id   AF-A0A316VUC8-F1
#
_cell.length_a   1.000
_cell.length_b   1.000
_cell.length_c   1.000
_cell.angle_alpha   90.00
_cell.angle_beta   90.00
_cell.angle_gamma   90.00
#
_symmetry.space_group_name_H-M   'P 1'
#
loop_
_entity.id
_entity.type
_entity.pdbx_description
1 polymer ?
#
loop_
_entity_poly.entity_id
_entity_poly.type
_entity_poly.pdbx_seq_one_letter_code
_entity_poly.pdbx_strand_id
1 'polypeptide(L)'
;MTSTAAAAVVEKAGIAMRILVFGPPSGQIQASIDKAAQINKKHGPFDALFVLGDLFAPSDARDRSEQQERDLVEGTITFPIKTYFMHSSTASQSILERLHSSFEDIESASSGRVTRIAENLYCIGRQGVARIGRSGPVDGSASEGLQVAWIGGTWNGALKGVPAEDAVKATFMTRNSIESLLSHPSFEDRDALIARAQAISSSSSTSNGAPATLKEAREAAQRATTSSEALTEAKAAIAAIPPIDILLTNAWPSGISLFVPEEKLPHPTARTWGSPAIATLLLRGKPRYCFSLAPGPDGGAMDLNGGAIDGIIGLDTSTRRTGVYFERAPYKNSPHAHVAASSTRFLSIARFGNADKKKWFGAFNLVPAIEMDRLQRAAAGKAPDGCTANPFGSSTPGGASGRSSQAEAFAKRERGNGEIDALDSGANYRWAGQPTRGRGKRIRRDPHDGGANGLPQKPDVPLPPGLSRRGPIIPVGPADCWFCLSNPQAAKHLIVSIGTECYISLPKGQLPSSSDADSNVPGGGHVLIVPIAHTPSIFAPEPSQSEALHAEMNAWRKAISLAFASFGSVAVSWEIGRSPGTNSTRIGHLQAQSVPVAKELAGESLEQFFRDSAKECGYVFEERAEEISRRLDTTQQDADERQKLGDYLRVDLGEKTWMLDMLPEMTGHFSLQFVRETLARYLKKPDRADWRKCARSDAIETAETNAFRDAFEPFAKEVVGEEEDG
;
A
#
# COMPACT_ATOMS: atom_id res chain seq x y z
N MET A 1 -10.19 25.53 -51.33
CA MET A 1 -10.02 24.36 -50.43
C MET A 1 -9.30 24.69 -49.11
N THR A 2 -9.08 25.97 -48.76
CA THR A 2 -8.41 26.39 -47.52
C THR A 2 -9.37 26.74 -46.35
N SER A 3 -10.68 26.78 -46.60
CA SER A 3 -11.70 27.19 -45.62
C SER A 3 -12.14 26.09 -44.64
N THR A 4 -12.03 24.82 -45.01
CA THR A 4 -12.54 23.68 -44.23
C THR A 4 -11.59 23.23 -43.12
N ALA A 5 -10.27 23.38 -43.30
CA ALA A 5 -9.29 23.04 -42.26
C ALA A 5 -9.28 24.05 -41.10
N ALA A 6 -9.46 25.35 -41.40
CA ALA A 6 -9.58 26.38 -40.36
C ALA A 6 -10.91 26.27 -39.60
N ALA A 7 -12.02 25.98 -40.29
CA ALA A 7 -13.31 25.72 -39.65
C ALA A 7 -13.25 24.48 -38.72
N ALA A 8 -12.61 23.39 -39.15
CA ALA A 8 -12.41 22.21 -38.30
C ALA A 8 -11.48 22.46 -37.10
N VAL A 9 -10.51 23.38 -37.19
CA VAL A 9 -9.65 23.77 -36.05
C VAL A 9 -10.41 24.68 -35.08
N VAL A 10 -11.28 25.56 -35.59
CA VAL A 10 -12.14 26.44 -34.78
C VAL A 10 -13.27 25.67 -34.09
N GLU A 11 -13.87 24.67 -34.76
CA GLU A 11 -14.86 23.75 -34.19
C GLU A 11 -14.22 22.80 -33.15
N LYS A 12 -12.97 22.38 -33.37
CA LYS A 12 -12.17 21.56 -32.41
C LYS A 12 -11.70 22.30 -31.17
N ALA A 13 -11.58 23.63 -31.22
CA ALA A 13 -11.27 24.46 -30.05
C ALA A 13 -12.48 24.57 -29.09
N GLY A 14 -13.70 24.32 -29.59
CA GLY A 14 -14.93 24.44 -28.81
C GLY A 14 -15.17 23.31 -27.81
N ILE A 15 -14.45 22.19 -27.90
CA ILE A 15 -14.69 21.00 -27.04
C ILE A 15 -13.79 21.01 -25.78
N ALA A 16 -12.56 21.52 -25.89
CA ALA A 16 -11.63 21.54 -24.77
C ALA A 16 -12.05 22.53 -23.69
N MET A 17 -12.17 22.07 -22.44
CA MET A 17 -12.43 22.92 -21.29
C MET A 17 -11.12 23.51 -20.74
N ARG A 18 -11.12 24.81 -20.44
CA ARG A 18 -9.99 25.54 -19.87
C ARG A 18 -10.17 25.60 -18.36
N ILE A 19 -9.32 24.87 -17.65
CA ILE A 19 -9.44 24.65 -16.22
C ILE A 19 -8.34 25.40 -15.49
N LEU A 20 -8.73 26.07 -14.40
CA LEU A 20 -7.84 26.68 -13.43
C LEU A 20 -7.93 25.90 -12.12
N VAL A 21 -6.82 25.70 -11.43
CA VAL A 21 -6.78 25.06 -10.11
C VAL A 21 -5.95 25.91 -9.18
N PHE A 22 -6.50 26.27 -8.03
CA PHE A 22 -5.83 27.00 -6.95
C PHE A 22 -5.65 26.09 -5.72
N GLY A 23 -4.55 26.29 -5.00
CA GLY A 23 -4.44 25.82 -3.63
C GLY A 23 -5.32 26.67 -2.67
N PRO A 24 -5.44 26.25 -1.41
CA PRO A 24 -6.27 26.94 -0.42
C PRO A 24 -5.91 28.43 -0.28
N PRO A 25 -6.89 29.36 -0.31
CA PRO A 25 -6.68 30.80 -0.09
C PRO A 25 -6.17 31.18 1.30
N SER A 26 -6.40 30.33 2.31
CA SER A 26 -5.98 30.57 3.68
C SER A 26 -6.44 31.94 4.22
N GLY A 27 -7.73 32.24 4.07
CA GLY A 27 -8.35 33.52 4.48
C GLY A 27 -8.24 34.66 3.47
N GLN A 28 -7.50 34.52 2.38
CA GLN A 28 -7.29 35.58 1.38
C GLN A 28 -8.35 35.55 0.25
N ILE A 29 -9.63 35.60 0.61
CA ILE A 29 -10.75 35.42 -0.35
C ILE A 29 -10.72 36.47 -1.46
N GLN A 30 -10.73 37.76 -1.11
CA GLN A 30 -10.74 38.85 -2.11
C GLN A 30 -9.52 38.80 -3.03
N ALA A 31 -8.32 38.56 -2.48
CA ALA A 31 -7.11 38.45 -3.28
C ALA A 31 -7.17 37.26 -4.27
N SER A 32 -7.83 36.16 -3.87
CA SER A 32 -8.05 35.02 -4.75
C SER A 32 -9.01 35.34 -5.90
N ILE A 33 -10.08 36.12 -5.64
CA ILE A 33 -11.02 36.63 -6.65
C ILE A 33 -10.29 37.55 -7.64
N ASP A 34 -9.54 38.52 -7.12
CA ASP A 34 -8.81 39.49 -7.94
C ASP A 34 -7.77 38.78 -8.84
N LYS A 35 -7.09 37.76 -8.30
CA LYS A 35 -6.17 36.97 -9.13
C LYS A 35 -6.90 36.12 -10.16
N ALA A 36 -7.99 35.46 -9.79
CA ALA A 36 -8.80 34.72 -10.74
C ALA A 36 -9.24 35.64 -11.89
N ALA A 37 -9.66 36.88 -11.59
CA ALA A 37 -10.03 37.88 -12.59
C ALA A 37 -8.85 38.27 -13.49
N GLN A 38 -7.67 38.52 -12.88
CA GLN A 38 -6.46 38.86 -13.63
C GLN A 38 -6.02 37.74 -14.58
N ILE A 39 -6.02 36.49 -14.10
CA ILE A 39 -5.65 35.32 -14.89
C ILE A 39 -6.68 35.09 -15.99
N ASN A 40 -7.98 35.21 -15.67
CA ASN A 40 -9.06 35.07 -16.65
C ASN A 40 -8.98 36.13 -17.75
N LYS A 41 -8.67 37.38 -17.38
CA LYS A 41 -8.50 38.46 -18.35
C LYS A 41 -7.29 38.22 -19.27
N LYS A 42 -6.18 37.73 -18.72
CA LYS A 42 -4.92 37.58 -19.47
C LYS A 42 -4.87 36.30 -20.31
N HIS A 43 -5.43 35.21 -19.78
CA HIS A 43 -5.28 33.87 -20.33
C HIS A 43 -6.61 33.16 -20.57
N GLY A 44 -7.74 33.72 -20.13
CA GLY A 44 -9.06 33.10 -20.28
C GLY A 44 -9.72 33.34 -21.64
N PRO A 45 -11.06 33.17 -21.73
CA PRO A 45 -11.94 32.77 -20.64
C PRO A 45 -11.65 31.34 -20.13
N PHE A 46 -11.71 31.12 -18.82
CA PHE A 46 -11.68 29.80 -18.19
C PHE A 46 -13.10 29.31 -17.91
N ASP A 47 -13.34 28.00 -18.08
CA ASP A 47 -14.64 27.38 -17.89
C ASP A 47 -14.92 27.05 -16.42
N ALA A 48 -13.88 26.62 -15.68
CA ALA A 48 -13.98 26.26 -14.27
C ALA A 48 -12.69 26.58 -13.51
N LEU A 49 -12.85 26.96 -12.24
CA LEU A 49 -11.80 27.11 -11.23
C LEU A 49 -12.04 26.09 -10.11
N PHE A 50 -11.10 25.19 -9.84
CA PHE A 50 -11.14 24.32 -8.66
C PHE A 50 -10.23 24.86 -7.57
N VAL A 51 -10.76 25.04 -6.37
CA VAL A 51 -9.98 25.34 -5.16
C VAL A 51 -9.80 24.05 -4.40
N LEU A 52 -8.56 23.57 -4.30
CA LEU A 52 -8.22 22.42 -3.47
C LEU A 52 -8.28 22.81 -1.99
N GLY A 53 -8.89 21.96 -1.17
CA GLY A 53 -9.05 22.21 0.26
C GLY A 53 -10.16 23.21 0.60
N ASP A 54 -10.09 23.74 1.82
CA ASP A 54 -11.09 24.64 2.39
C ASP A 54 -10.87 26.08 1.88
N LEU A 55 -11.90 26.65 1.25
CA LEU A 55 -11.90 28.02 0.72
C LEU A 55 -11.87 29.07 1.84
N PHE A 56 -12.52 28.79 2.97
CA PHE A 56 -12.77 29.72 4.07
C PHE A 56 -11.88 29.47 5.29
N ALA A 57 -11.04 28.42 5.27
CA ALA A 57 -10.07 28.19 6.33
C ALA A 57 -9.09 29.37 6.43
N PRO A 58 -8.97 30.03 7.58
CA PRO A 58 -8.05 31.14 7.73
C PRO A 58 -6.62 30.63 7.93
N SER A 59 -5.61 31.45 7.59
CA SER A 59 -4.20 31.12 7.89
C SER A 59 -3.87 31.32 9.37
N ASP A 60 -4.47 32.33 9.97
CA ASP A 60 -4.46 32.69 11.39
C ASP A 60 -5.90 33.07 11.78
N ALA A 61 -6.35 32.79 13.01
CA ALA A 61 -7.72 33.11 13.44
C ALA A 61 -8.12 34.59 13.20
N ARG A 62 -7.12 35.50 13.17
CA ARG A 62 -7.30 36.93 12.88
C ARG A 62 -7.61 37.24 11.41
N ASP A 63 -7.27 36.33 10.49
CA ASP A 63 -7.52 36.48 9.04
C ASP A 63 -8.95 36.11 8.65
N ARG A 64 -9.75 35.58 9.59
CA ARG A 64 -11.14 35.22 9.33
C ARG A 64 -11.97 36.48 9.11
N SER A 65 -12.50 36.62 7.89
CA SER A 65 -13.38 37.73 7.53
C SER A 65 -14.79 37.24 7.22
N GLU A 66 -15.65 37.21 8.24
CA GLU A 66 -17.06 36.88 8.05
C GLU A 66 -17.78 37.91 7.15
N GLN A 67 -17.24 39.13 7.03
CA GLN A 67 -17.79 40.13 6.12
C GLN A 67 -17.64 39.70 4.65
N GLN A 68 -16.47 39.21 4.24
CA GLN A 68 -16.27 38.73 2.87
C GLN A 68 -17.14 37.53 2.54
N GLU A 69 -17.39 36.66 3.53
CA GLU A 69 -18.33 35.54 3.38
C GLU A 69 -19.77 36.03 3.17
N ARG A 70 -20.21 37.04 3.93
CA ARG A 70 -21.52 37.68 3.72
C ARG A 70 -21.60 38.34 2.35
N ASP A 71 -20.56 39.09 1.96
CA ASP A 71 -20.50 39.78 0.67
C ASP A 71 -20.59 38.78 -0.51
N LEU A 72 -20.02 37.58 -0.39
CA LEU A 72 -20.17 36.50 -1.37
C LEU A 72 -21.62 35.98 -1.42
N VAL A 73 -22.20 35.73 -0.24
CA VAL A 73 -23.56 35.18 -0.08
C VAL A 73 -24.64 36.14 -0.59
N GLU A 74 -24.41 37.44 -0.43
CA GLU A 74 -25.27 38.55 -0.88
C GLU A 74 -25.00 38.94 -2.35
N GLY A 75 -23.88 38.52 -2.92
CA GLY A 75 -23.49 38.81 -4.30
C GLY A 75 -22.80 40.16 -4.51
N THR A 76 -22.40 40.85 -3.44
CA THR A 76 -21.61 42.08 -3.49
C THR A 76 -20.22 41.83 -4.07
N ILE A 77 -19.62 40.68 -3.77
CA ILE A 77 -18.41 40.18 -4.44
C ILE A 77 -18.70 38.83 -5.07
N THR A 78 -18.17 38.59 -6.27
CA THR A 78 -18.43 37.34 -7.01
C THR A 78 -17.15 36.82 -7.67
N PHE A 79 -17.04 35.50 -7.80
CA PHE A 79 -15.95 34.93 -8.56
C PHE A 79 -16.18 35.16 -10.07
N PRO A 80 -15.14 35.53 -10.83
CA PRO A 80 -15.24 35.79 -12.27
C PRO A 80 -15.29 34.51 -13.12
N ILE A 81 -15.03 33.36 -12.51
CA ILE A 81 -15.05 32.02 -13.10
C ILE A 81 -15.90 31.15 -12.19
N LYS A 82 -16.64 30.18 -12.75
CA LYS A 82 -17.35 29.18 -11.95
C LYS A 82 -16.36 28.43 -11.07
N THR A 83 -16.47 28.67 -9.77
CA THR A 83 -15.50 28.26 -8.77
C THR A 83 -16.07 27.14 -7.91
N TYR A 84 -15.35 26.03 -7.87
CA TYR A 84 -15.70 24.80 -7.17
C TYR A 84 -14.73 24.60 -6.02
N PHE A 85 -15.24 24.50 -4.79
CA PHE A 85 -14.41 24.30 -3.62
C PHE A 85 -14.88 23.09 -2.81
N MET A 86 -13.93 22.44 -2.16
CA MET A 86 -14.17 21.28 -1.30
C MET A 86 -14.66 21.74 0.08
N HIS A 87 -15.31 20.83 0.81
CA HIS A 87 -15.91 21.06 2.13
C HIS A 87 -15.16 22.07 3.01
N SER A 88 -15.94 22.94 3.68
CA SER A 88 -15.45 23.92 4.63
C SER A 88 -15.99 23.66 6.04
N SER A 89 -15.06 23.56 7.00
CA SER A 89 -15.40 23.39 8.42
C SER A 89 -15.45 24.73 9.17
N THR A 90 -14.92 25.79 8.56
CA THR A 90 -14.73 27.11 9.18
C THR A 90 -15.65 28.19 8.61
N ALA A 91 -16.48 27.85 7.62
CA ALA A 91 -17.46 28.75 7.02
C ALA A 91 -18.44 29.31 8.06
N SER A 92 -18.98 30.49 7.80
CA SER A 92 -20.01 31.15 8.59
C SER A 92 -21.31 30.35 8.64
N GLN A 93 -22.11 30.58 9.69
CA GLN A 93 -23.39 29.89 9.88
C GLN A 93 -24.33 30.04 8.68
N SER A 94 -24.36 31.18 8.00
CA SER A 94 -25.20 31.38 6.81
C SER A 94 -24.81 30.47 5.64
N ILE A 95 -23.52 30.20 5.46
CA ILE A 95 -23.02 29.26 4.44
C ILE A 95 -23.33 27.82 4.88
N LEU A 96 -23.10 27.49 6.16
CA LEU A 96 -23.42 26.17 6.72
C LEU A 96 -24.92 25.87 6.64
N GLU A 97 -25.81 26.84 6.87
CA GLU A 97 -27.26 26.72 6.73
C GLU A 97 -27.69 26.49 5.27
N ARG A 98 -27.05 27.15 4.29
CA ARG A 98 -27.27 26.88 2.86
C ARG A 98 -26.81 25.47 2.47
N LEU A 99 -25.74 24.99 3.11
CA LEU A 99 -25.31 23.60 2.98
C LEU A 99 -26.31 22.65 3.65
N HIS A 100 -26.77 22.92 4.88
CA HIS A 100 -27.72 22.11 5.68
C HIS A 100 -29.12 22.01 5.08
N SER A 101 -29.69 23.12 4.61
CA SER A 101 -31.00 23.11 3.91
C SER A 101 -30.95 22.32 2.60
N SER A 102 -29.75 22.05 2.10
CA SER A 102 -29.51 21.13 0.99
C SER A 102 -29.32 19.67 1.44
N PHE A 103 -29.17 19.35 2.74
CA PHE A 103 -28.85 18.00 3.25
C PHE A 103 -30.05 17.14 3.67
N GLU A 104 -31.28 17.68 3.76
CA GLU A 104 -32.45 16.93 4.26
C GLU A 104 -32.93 15.78 3.34
N ASP A 105 -32.37 15.64 2.13
CA ASP A 105 -32.60 14.52 1.25
C ASP A 105 -31.27 13.81 0.88
N ILE A 106 -31.13 12.55 1.33
CA ILE A 106 -30.30 11.45 0.77
C ILE A 106 -28.94 11.18 1.46
N GLU A 107 -28.93 10.16 2.33
CA GLU A 107 -27.74 9.43 2.83
C GLU A 107 -27.24 8.30 1.88
N SER A 108 -27.77 8.16 0.65
CA SER A 108 -27.53 6.95 -0.18
C SER A 108 -26.90 7.14 -1.58
N ALA A 109 -26.51 8.35 -2.00
CA ALA A 109 -25.98 8.53 -3.36
C ALA A 109 -24.44 8.58 -3.38
N SER A 110 -23.81 7.60 -4.03
CA SER A 110 -22.39 7.63 -4.44
C SER A 110 -22.08 8.69 -5.51
N SER A 111 -23.13 9.32 -6.07
CA SER A 111 -23.05 10.49 -6.95
C SER A 111 -22.85 11.76 -6.12
N GLY A 112 -21.75 12.47 -6.35
CA GLY A 112 -21.41 13.68 -5.60
C GLY A 112 -22.40 14.81 -5.88
N ARG A 113 -22.86 15.49 -4.83
CA ARG A 113 -23.71 16.69 -4.98
C ARG A 113 -22.86 17.94 -5.13
N VAL A 114 -23.23 18.80 -6.07
CA VAL A 114 -22.63 20.12 -6.26
C VAL A 114 -23.65 21.18 -5.88
N THR A 115 -23.45 21.84 -4.74
CA THR A 115 -24.38 22.82 -4.18
C THR A 115 -23.93 24.24 -4.55
N ARG A 116 -24.80 25.02 -5.20
CA ARG A 116 -24.53 26.44 -5.47
C ARG A 116 -24.68 27.25 -4.18
N ILE A 117 -23.61 27.96 -3.79
CA ILE A 117 -23.59 28.80 -2.58
C ILE A 117 -23.88 30.25 -2.92
N ALA A 118 -23.30 30.74 -4.00
CA ALA A 118 -23.47 32.10 -4.51
C ALA A 118 -23.34 32.13 -6.05
N GLU A 119 -23.36 33.30 -6.66
CA GLU A 119 -23.04 33.43 -8.07
C GLU A 119 -21.61 32.98 -8.36
N ASN A 120 -21.46 32.07 -9.34
CA ASN A 120 -20.20 31.44 -9.70
C ASN A 120 -19.46 30.73 -8.56
N LEU A 121 -20.13 30.37 -7.46
CA LEU A 121 -19.50 29.68 -6.33
C LEU A 121 -20.30 28.42 -5.95
N TYR A 122 -19.62 27.28 -6.02
CA TYR A 122 -20.21 25.95 -5.84
C TYR A 122 -19.39 25.12 -4.84
N CYS A 123 -20.07 24.54 -3.85
CA CYS A 123 -19.49 23.57 -2.93
C CYS A 123 -19.69 22.16 -3.48
N ILE A 124 -18.59 21.41 -3.64
CA ILE A 124 -18.66 19.99 -4.07
C ILE A 124 -18.69 19.03 -2.87
N GLY A 125 -18.58 19.53 -1.64
CA GLY A 125 -18.67 18.72 -0.42
C GLY A 125 -17.40 17.93 -0.11
N ARG A 126 -17.54 16.85 0.69
CA ARG A 126 -16.40 16.05 1.21
C ARG A 126 -15.93 14.99 0.23
N GLN A 127 -16.84 14.20 -0.30
CA GLN A 127 -16.55 13.17 -1.29
C GLN A 127 -17.63 13.15 -2.35
N GLY A 128 -17.27 12.73 -3.56
CA GLY A 128 -18.25 12.52 -4.60
C GLY A 128 -17.65 12.42 -5.99
N VAL A 129 -18.52 12.09 -6.94
CA VAL A 129 -18.24 12.10 -8.37
C VAL A 129 -19.36 12.84 -9.09
N ALA A 130 -19.02 13.83 -9.92
CA ALA A 130 -19.99 14.56 -10.73
C ALA A 130 -19.39 15.01 -12.06
N ARG A 131 -20.25 15.35 -13.02
CA ARG A 131 -19.82 15.98 -14.28
C ARG A 131 -19.87 17.51 -14.17
N ILE A 132 -18.78 18.14 -14.59
CA ILE A 132 -18.62 19.59 -14.63
C ILE A 132 -18.47 20.01 -16.09
N GLY A 133 -19.47 20.70 -16.61
CA GLY A 133 -19.53 21.23 -17.96
C GLY A 133 -19.17 22.72 -18.01
N ARG A 134 -19.19 23.31 -19.21
CA ARG A 134 -18.84 24.73 -19.41
C ARG A 134 -19.84 25.69 -18.76
N SER A 135 -21.12 25.33 -18.73
CA SER A 135 -22.20 26.11 -18.14
C SER A 135 -22.36 25.90 -16.63
N GLY A 136 -21.63 24.97 -16.02
CA GLY A 136 -21.77 24.63 -14.60
C GLY A 136 -21.79 23.12 -14.34
N PRO A 137 -22.26 22.71 -13.15
CA PRO A 137 -22.59 21.31 -12.90
C PRO A 137 -23.60 20.80 -13.93
N VAL A 138 -23.44 19.54 -14.33
CA VAL A 138 -24.29 18.91 -15.35
C VAL A 138 -25.25 17.95 -14.67
N ASP A 139 -26.56 18.16 -14.86
CA ASP A 139 -27.58 17.25 -14.37
C ASP A 139 -27.46 15.91 -15.10
N GLY A 140 -27.77 14.80 -14.41
CA GLY A 140 -27.49 13.41 -14.78
C GLY A 140 -28.00 12.90 -16.14
N SER A 141 -28.52 13.78 -17.00
CA SER A 141 -28.94 13.51 -18.38
C SER A 141 -27.96 14.04 -19.45
N ALA A 142 -27.02 14.94 -19.13
CA ALA A 142 -26.14 15.49 -20.15
C ALA A 142 -24.83 14.69 -20.32
N SER A 143 -24.53 14.37 -21.58
CA SER A 143 -23.36 13.59 -22.02
C SER A 143 -22.08 14.41 -22.16
N GLU A 144 -22.04 15.60 -21.56
CA GLU A 144 -20.97 16.58 -21.75
C GLU A 144 -20.32 17.00 -20.43
N GLY A 145 -19.04 17.37 -20.48
CA GLY A 145 -18.27 17.86 -19.34
C GLY A 145 -17.28 16.84 -18.75
N LEU A 146 -16.38 17.36 -17.93
CA LEU A 146 -15.34 16.57 -17.26
C LEU A 146 -15.95 15.72 -16.14
N GLN A 147 -15.61 14.43 -16.10
CA GLN A 147 -15.92 13.59 -14.94
C GLN A 147 -14.93 13.92 -13.82
N VAL A 148 -15.40 14.60 -12.78
CA VAL A 148 -14.57 15.03 -11.64
C VAL A 148 -14.94 14.19 -10.42
N ALA A 149 -13.94 13.57 -9.82
CA ALA A 149 -14.04 12.91 -8.52
C ALA A 149 -13.26 13.72 -7.48
N TRP A 150 -13.69 13.68 -6.22
CA TRP A 150 -12.99 14.40 -5.16
C TRP A 150 -13.12 13.68 -3.81
N ILE A 151 -12.10 13.88 -2.96
CA ILE A 151 -12.15 13.50 -1.56
C ILE A 151 -11.35 14.48 -0.68
N GLY A 152 -12.02 15.02 0.33
CA GLY A 152 -11.54 16.09 1.21
C GLY A 152 -11.46 15.67 2.66
N GLY A 153 -10.55 16.32 3.38
CA GLY A 153 -10.30 16.12 4.81
C GLY A 153 -9.00 15.37 5.12
N THR A 154 -8.73 15.18 6.40
CA THR A 154 -7.59 14.42 6.93
C THR A 154 -7.98 12.96 7.14
N TRP A 155 -7.16 12.01 6.71
CA TRP A 155 -7.51 10.59 6.83
C TRP A 155 -7.56 10.15 8.29
N ASN A 156 -8.69 9.60 8.71
CA ASN A 156 -8.86 8.96 10.00
C ASN A 156 -9.51 7.57 9.83
N GLY A 157 -8.65 6.55 9.68
CA GLY A 157 -9.09 5.16 9.48
C GLY A 157 -9.69 4.49 10.72
N ALA A 158 -9.63 5.12 11.90
CA ALA A 158 -10.30 4.64 13.11
C ALA A 158 -11.81 4.94 13.10
N LEU A 159 -12.22 5.97 12.36
CA LEU A 159 -13.63 6.34 12.21
C LEU A 159 -14.24 5.58 11.03
N LYS A 160 -15.34 4.86 11.29
CA LYS A 160 -16.15 4.26 10.23
C LYS A 160 -16.89 5.35 9.43
N GLY A 161 -17.64 6.18 10.12
CA GLY A 161 -18.39 7.31 9.54
C GLY A 161 -18.37 8.54 10.44
N VAL A 162 -19.15 9.55 10.05
CA VAL A 162 -19.44 10.74 10.85
C VAL A 162 -20.96 10.75 11.06
N PRO A 163 -21.47 11.00 12.28
CA PRO A 163 -22.89 11.23 12.50
C PRO A 163 -23.44 12.33 11.58
N ALA A 164 -24.70 12.22 11.15
CA ALA A 164 -25.30 13.14 10.16
C ALA A 164 -25.26 14.59 10.63
N GLU A 165 -25.50 14.82 11.93
CA GLU A 165 -25.45 16.11 12.60
C GLU A 165 -24.06 16.78 12.59
N ASP A 166 -22.99 15.98 12.49
CA ASP A 166 -21.60 16.43 12.50
C ASP A 166 -20.95 16.39 11.10
N ALA A 167 -21.64 15.80 10.11
CA ALA A 167 -21.12 15.56 8.77
C ALA A 167 -20.67 16.84 8.03
N VAL A 168 -21.27 17.99 8.38
CA VAL A 168 -20.97 19.30 7.79
C VAL A 168 -19.85 20.05 8.52
N LYS A 169 -19.44 19.59 9.70
CA LYS A 169 -18.28 20.14 10.43
C LYS A 169 -17.07 19.22 10.39
N ALA A 170 -17.24 17.98 9.97
CA ALA A 170 -16.17 16.99 9.99
C ALA A 170 -15.07 17.27 8.97
N THR A 171 -13.85 17.50 9.48
CA THR A 171 -12.62 17.70 8.70
C THR A 171 -11.93 16.39 8.30
N PHE A 172 -12.54 15.23 8.54
CA PHE A 172 -11.90 13.92 8.35
C PHE A 172 -12.48 13.12 7.18
N MET A 173 -11.59 12.40 6.48
CA MET A 173 -11.94 11.30 5.59
C MET A 173 -12.09 10.03 6.42
N THR A 174 -13.23 9.35 6.31
CA THR A 174 -13.52 8.10 7.03
C THR A 174 -13.55 6.90 6.10
N ARG A 175 -13.65 5.69 6.65
CA ARG A 175 -13.79 4.47 5.84
C ARG A 175 -15.03 4.52 4.93
N ASN A 176 -16.18 4.94 5.45
CA ASN A 176 -17.42 5.08 4.67
C ASN A 176 -17.27 6.08 3.52
N SER A 177 -16.53 7.18 3.69
CA SER A 177 -16.27 8.14 2.61
C SER A 177 -15.49 7.50 1.45
N ILE A 178 -14.56 6.58 1.74
CA ILE A 178 -13.79 5.86 0.73
C ILE A 178 -14.65 4.79 0.05
N GLU A 179 -15.36 3.98 0.85
CA GLU A 179 -16.25 2.93 0.34
C GLU A 179 -17.37 3.49 -0.54
N SER A 180 -17.92 4.66 -0.19
CA SER A 180 -18.91 5.38 -0.99
C SER A 180 -18.38 5.80 -2.37
N LEU A 181 -17.10 6.19 -2.47
CA LEU A 181 -16.48 6.47 -3.77
C LEU A 181 -16.17 5.17 -4.52
N LEU A 182 -15.68 4.14 -3.84
CA LEU A 182 -15.36 2.85 -4.45
C LEU A 182 -16.59 2.12 -4.99
N SER A 183 -17.79 2.39 -4.46
CA SER A 183 -19.06 1.87 -4.98
C SER A 183 -19.56 2.62 -6.22
N HIS A 184 -18.98 3.77 -6.57
CA HIS A 184 -19.32 4.48 -7.81
C HIS A 184 -18.73 3.75 -9.03
N PRO A 185 -19.47 3.58 -10.15
CA PRO A 185 -19.03 2.81 -11.32
C PRO A 185 -17.65 3.19 -11.88
N SER A 186 -17.27 4.48 -11.80
CA SER A 186 -15.94 4.94 -12.22
C SER A 186 -14.75 4.29 -11.48
N PHE A 187 -14.98 3.74 -10.29
CA PHE A 187 -13.97 3.07 -9.45
C PHE A 187 -14.09 1.53 -9.47
N GLU A 188 -14.86 0.97 -10.39
CA GLU A 188 -15.01 -0.48 -10.60
C GLU A 188 -13.65 -1.19 -10.76
N ASP A 189 -13.57 -2.45 -10.30
CA ASP A 189 -12.30 -3.19 -10.27
C ASP A 189 -11.95 -3.73 -11.64
N ARG A 190 -11.23 -2.93 -12.41
CA ARG A 190 -10.79 -3.37 -13.74
C ARG A 190 -9.86 -4.57 -13.67
N ASP A 191 -9.04 -4.67 -12.62
CA ASP A 191 -8.09 -5.75 -12.46
C ASP A 191 -8.83 -7.05 -12.05
N ALA A 192 -9.82 -6.97 -11.16
CA ALA A 192 -10.66 -8.12 -10.82
C ALA A 192 -11.58 -8.57 -11.97
N LEU A 193 -12.08 -7.66 -12.83
CA LEU A 193 -12.83 -8.04 -14.03
C LEU A 193 -11.99 -8.90 -14.97
N ILE A 194 -10.72 -8.54 -15.19
CA ILE A 194 -9.79 -9.36 -15.99
C ILE A 194 -9.47 -10.66 -15.27
N ALA A 195 -9.19 -10.62 -13.97
CA ALA A 195 -8.87 -11.83 -13.20
C ALA A 195 -10.04 -12.84 -13.22
N ARG A 196 -11.29 -12.39 -13.11
CA ARG A 196 -12.49 -13.24 -13.24
C ARG A 196 -12.60 -13.88 -14.62
N ALA A 197 -12.38 -13.11 -15.70
CA ALA A 197 -12.38 -13.66 -17.05
C ALA A 197 -11.25 -14.68 -17.28
N GLN A 198 -10.07 -14.44 -16.69
CA GLN A 198 -8.95 -15.38 -16.73
C GLN A 198 -9.23 -16.63 -15.90
N ALA A 199 -9.89 -16.52 -14.74
CA ALA A 199 -10.24 -17.66 -13.89
C ALA A 199 -11.25 -18.62 -14.55
N ILE A 200 -12.19 -18.10 -15.34
CA ILE A 200 -13.10 -18.92 -16.17
C ILE A 200 -12.30 -19.77 -17.18
N SER A 201 -11.11 -19.32 -17.57
CA SER A 201 -10.23 -20.04 -18.48
C SER A 201 -9.48 -21.20 -17.80
N SER A 202 -9.25 -21.13 -16.48
CA SER A 202 -8.43 -22.09 -15.72
C SER A 202 -9.23 -23.17 -14.98
N SER A 203 -10.56 -23.03 -14.82
CA SER A 203 -11.40 -23.93 -14.01
C SER A 203 -11.69 -25.32 -14.63
N SER A 204 -10.99 -25.73 -15.69
CA SER A 204 -11.29 -26.99 -16.40
C SER A 204 -10.09 -27.77 -16.93
N SER A 205 -8.88 -27.54 -16.41
CA SER A 205 -7.66 -28.28 -16.80
C SER A 205 -7.32 -29.38 -15.78
N THR A 206 -7.66 -30.62 -16.09
CA THR A 206 -7.12 -31.82 -15.41
C THR A 206 -6.08 -32.57 -16.27
N SER A 207 -5.66 -32.04 -17.42
CA SER A 207 -4.55 -32.63 -18.18
C SER A 207 -3.74 -31.58 -18.94
N ASN A 208 -2.43 -31.52 -18.67
CA ASN A 208 -1.43 -30.76 -19.44
C ASN A 208 -1.01 -31.47 -20.76
N GLY A 209 -1.77 -32.49 -21.19
CA GLY A 209 -1.48 -33.26 -22.40
C GLY A 209 -2.17 -32.70 -23.64
N ALA A 210 -1.59 -32.94 -24.83
CA ALA A 210 -2.28 -32.73 -26.10
C ALA A 210 -3.56 -33.59 -26.15
N PRO A 211 -4.67 -33.10 -26.74
CA PRO A 211 -5.91 -33.87 -26.80
C PRO A 211 -5.68 -35.20 -27.52
N ALA A 212 -5.88 -36.31 -26.81
CA ALA A 212 -5.66 -37.67 -27.31
C ALA A 212 -6.90 -38.19 -28.07
N THR A 213 -8.07 -37.58 -27.86
CA THR A 213 -9.32 -37.96 -28.52
C THR A 213 -10.01 -36.80 -29.24
N LEU A 214 -10.82 -37.09 -30.26
CA LEU A 214 -11.66 -36.10 -30.95
C LEU A 214 -12.64 -35.39 -30.01
N LYS A 215 -13.05 -36.05 -28.92
CA LYS A 215 -13.90 -35.48 -27.88
C LYS A 215 -13.13 -34.41 -27.08
N GLU A 216 -11.93 -34.74 -26.60
CA GLU A 216 -11.04 -33.80 -25.92
C GLU A 216 -10.64 -32.61 -26.79
N ALA A 217 -10.41 -32.83 -28.10
CA ALA A 217 -10.11 -31.76 -29.04
C ALA A 217 -11.29 -30.78 -29.21
N ARG A 218 -12.54 -31.28 -29.25
CA ARG A 218 -13.74 -30.44 -29.30
C ARG A 218 -13.97 -29.69 -28.00
N GLU A 219 -13.76 -30.33 -26.86
CA GLU A 219 -13.86 -29.71 -25.53
C GLU A 219 -12.77 -28.63 -25.33
N ALA A 220 -11.54 -28.87 -25.79
CA ALA A 220 -10.47 -27.87 -25.81
C ALA A 220 -10.80 -26.66 -26.70
N ALA A 221 -11.33 -26.89 -27.91
CA ALA A 221 -11.76 -25.81 -28.80
C ALA A 221 -12.92 -25.00 -28.20
N GLN A 222 -13.90 -25.66 -27.56
CA GLN A 222 -15.00 -24.99 -26.88
C GLN A 222 -14.51 -24.13 -25.71
N ARG A 223 -13.56 -24.62 -24.91
CA ARG A 223 -12.93 -23.86 -23.81
C ARG A 223 -12.14 -22.65 -24.30
N ALA A 224 -11.41 -22.77 -25.41
CA ALA A 224 -10.69 -21.64 -25.99
C ALA A 224 -11.66 -20.53 -26.46
N THR A 225 -12.80 -20.93 -27.04
CA THR A 225 -13.87 -20.00 -27.43
C THR A 225 -14.48 -19.32 -26.22
N THR A 226 -14.87 -20.06 -25.17
CA THR A 226 -15.47 -19.47 -23.96
C THR A 226 -14.51 -18.54 -23.21
N SER A 227 -13.22 -18.90 -23.14
CA SER A 227 -12.16 -18.04 -22.59
C SER A 227 -12.03 -16.72 -23.37
N SER A 228 -12.00 -16.80 -24.70
CA SER A 228 -11.93 -15.63 -25.58
C SER A 228 -13.17 -14.74 -25.45
N GLU A 229 -14.36 -15.32 -25.33
CA GLU A 229 -15.61 -14.62 -25.10
C GLU A 229 -15.61 -13.90 -23.74
N ALA A 230 -15.21 -14.59 -22.66
CA ALA A 230 -15.12 -14.00 -21.32
C ALA A 230 -14.13 -12.82 -21.26
N LEU A 231 -12.97 -12.95 -21.92
CA LEU A 231 -11.99 -11.86 -22.04
C LEU A 231 -12.53 -10.68 -22.86
N THR A 232 -13.35 -10.95 -23.88
CA THR A 232 -13.98 -9.92 -24.71
C THR A 232 -15.07 -9.18 -23.93
N GLU A 233 -15.88 -9.91 -23.16
CA GLU A 233 -16.88 -9.35 -22.27
C GLU A 233 -16.25 -8.49 -21.17
N ALA A 234 -15.17 -8.96 -20.53
CA ALA A 234 -14.45 -8.17 -19.53
C ALA A 234 -13.86 -6.88 -20.13
N LYS A 235 -13.30 -6.93 -21.35
CA LYS A 235 -12.83 -5.73 -22.05
C LYS A 235 -13.98 -4.77 -22.37
N ALA A 236 -15.15 -5.28 -22.77
CA ALA A 236 -16.33 -4.47 -23.02
C ALA A 236 -16.86 -3.82 -21.74
N ALA A 237 -16.91 -4.57 -20.63
CA ALA A 237 -17.28 -4.06 -19.31
C ALA A 237 -16.32 -2.96 -18.85
N ILE A 238 -15.01 -3.16 -19.03
CA ILE A 238 -14.00 -2.14 -18.72
C ILE A 238 -14.19 -0.88 -19.58
N ALA A 239 -14.47 -1.04 -20.87
CA ALA A 239 -14.73 0.08 -21.77
C ALA A 239 -16.02 0.85 -21.45
N ALA A 240 -16.98 0.21 -20.78
CA ALA A 240 -18.23 0.83 -20.33
C ALA A 240 -18.07 1.66 -19.03
N ILE A 241 -16.97 1.46 -18.28
CA ILE A 241 -16.73 2.21 -17.05
C ILE A 241 -16.52 3.70 -17.36
N PRO A 242 -17.25 4.63 -16.72
CA PRO A 242 -17.06 6.06 -16.94
C PRO A 242 -15.65 6.50 -16.49
N PRO A 243 -14.80 7.03 -17.39
CA PRO A 243 -13.44 7.44 -17.04
C PRO A 243 -13.43 8.69 -16.16
N ILE A 244 -12.48 8.79 -15.23
CA ILE A 244 -12.29 9.98 -14.38
C ILE A 244 -11.29 10.92 -15.05
N ASP A 245 -11.73 12.14 -15.38
CA ASP A 245 -10.87 13.16 -15.96
C ASP A 245 -9.97 13.80 -14.89
N ILE A 246 -10.56 14.18 -13.75
CA ILE A 246 -9.86 14.87 -12.66
C ILE A 246 -10.22 14.21 -11.33
N LEU A 247 -9.21 13.91 -10.52
CA LEU A 247 -9.35 13.55 -9.10
C LEU A 247 -8.75 14.65 -8.23
N LEU A 248 -9.55 15.22 -7.32
CA LEU A 248 -9.12 16.24 -6.35
C LEU A 248 -8.95 15.61 -4.96
N THR A 249 -7.82 15.86 -4.30
CA THR A 249 -7.51 15.24 -3.00
C THR A 249 -6.88 16.24 -2.04
N ASN A 250 -7.25 16.15 -0.76
CA ASN A 250 -6.66 17.00 0.29
C ASN A 250 -5.37 16.45 0.92
N ALA A 251 -4.95 15.25 0.53
CA ALA A 251 -3.71 14.63 0.95
C ALA A 251 -3.14 13.79 -0.20
N TRP A 252 -1.82 13.61 -0.20
CA TRP A 252 -1.18 12.74 -1.18
C TRP A 252 -1.71 11.30 -1.11
N PRO A 253 -1.69 10.55 -2.21
CA PRO A 253 -1.74 9.10 -2.15
C PRO A 253 -0.41 8.56 -1.60
N SER A 254 -0.45 7.64 -0.64
CA SER A 254 0.77 6.95 -0.19
C SER A 254 1.43 6.21 -1.35
N GLY A 255 2.77 6.30 -1.46
CA GLY A 255 3.52 5.66 -2.54
C GLY A 255 3.60 6.48 -3.84
N ILE A 256 2.94 7.64 -3.95
CA ILE A 256 3.01 8.47 -5.16
C ILE A 256 4.45 8.90 -5.52
N SER A 257 5.35 8.96 -4.53
CA SER A 257 6.77 9.29 -4.70
C SER A 257 7.66 8.10 -5.10
N LEU A 258 7.10 6.89 -5.24
CA LEU A 258 7.82 5.73 -5.77
C LEU A 258 8.30 6.02 -7.20
N PHE A 259 9.45 5.46 -7.57
CA PHE A 259 10.14 5.71 -8.86
C PHE A 259 10.59 7.16 -9.10
N VAL A 260 10.49 8.05 -8.10
CA VAL A 260 11.03 9.41 -8.15
C VAL A 260 12.36 9.45 -7.39
N PRO A 261 13.46 9.93 -8.02
CA PRO A 261 14.74 10.15 -7.33
C PRO A 261 14.60 11.07 -6.12
N GLU A 262 15.39 10.85 -5.08
CA GLU A 262 15.27 11.60 -3.83
C GLU A 262 15.54 13.09 -4.02
N GLU A 263 16.47 13.45 -4.92
CA GLU A 263 16.80 14.86 -5.20
C GLU A 263 15.64 15.65 -5.84
N LYS A 264 14.64 14.95 -6.42
CA LYS A 264 13.47 15.56 -7.04
C LYS A 264 12.28 15.68 -6.10
N LEU A 265 12.37 15.13 -4.89
CA LEU A 265 11.29 15.23 -3.91
C LEU A 265 11.26 16.63 -3.29
N PRO A 266 10.06 17.15 -2.96
CA PRO A 266 9.93 18.50 -2.40
C PRO A 266 10.44 18.60 -0.96
N HIS A 267 10.63 17.46 -0.28
CA HIS A 267 11.11 17.38 1.10
C HIS A 267 11.64 15.96 1.39
N PRO A 268 12.65 15.78 2.28
CA PRO A 268 13.20 14.47 2.62
C PRO A 268 12.16 13.48 3.18
N THR A 269 11.14 13.97 3.89
CA THR A 269 10.06 13.13 4.44
C THR A 269 8.94 12.85 3.43
N ALA A 270 9.01 13.33 2.19
CA ALA A 270 7.93 13.19 1.20
C ALA A 270 7.57 11.73 0.86
N ARG A 271 8.47 10.78 1.11
CA ARG A 271 8.19 9.34 0.95
C ARG A 271 7.22 8.78 2.00
N THR A 272 7.11 9.43 3.16
CA THR A 272 6.24 8.99 4.25
C THR A 272 4.91 9.75 4.30
N TRP A 273 4.64 10.61 3.31
CA TRP A 273 3.41 11.38 3.24
C TRP A 273 2.28 10.60 2.58
N GLY A 274 1.06 11.12 2.78
CA GLY A 274 -0.12 10.67 2.09
C GLY A 274 -0.88 9.55 2.80
N SER A 275 -2.03 9.21 2.23
CA SER A 275 -2.97 8.21 2.74
C SER A 275 -3.04 6.98 1.82
N PRO A 276 -2.98 5.75 2.38
CA PRO A 276 -3.20 4.52 1.63
C PRO A 276 -4.61 4.45 1.04
N ALA A 277 -5.59 5.05 1.71
CA ALA A 277 -6.98 5.06 1.24
C ALA A 277 -7.11 5.84 -0.08
N ILE A 278 -6.38 6.96 -0.21
CA ILE A 278 -6.31 7.73 -1.45
C ILE A 278 -5.53 6.95 -2.53
N ALA A 279 -4.48 6.21 -2.16
CA ALA A 279 -3.76 5.34 -3.10
C ALA A 279 -4.69 4.28 -3.72
N THR A 280 -5.59 3.68 -2.93
CA THR A 280 -6.63 2.78 -3.43
C THR A 280 -7.56 3.47 -4.44
N LEU A 281 -7.96 4.72 -4.20
CA LEU A 281 -8.76 5.49 -5.15
C LEU A 281 -8.02 5.73 -6.47
N LEU A 282 -6.70 5.98 -6.47
CA LEU A 282 -5.95 6.15 -7.71
C LEU A 282 -5.74 4.82 -8.44
N LEU A 283 -5.52 3.73 -7.71
CA LEU A 283 -5.44 2.38 -8.26
C LEU A 283 -6.76 1.99 -8.95
N ARG A 284 -7.88 2.27 -8.30
CA ARG A 284 -9.23 1.91 -8.75
C ARG A 284 -9.86 2.89 -9.71
N GLY A 285 -9.56 4.18 -9.62
CA GLY A 285 -10.14 5.22 -10.47
C GLY A 285 -9.33 5.49 -11.74
N LYS A 286 -8.01 5.26 -11.68
CA LYS A 286 -7.03 5.52 -12.75
C LYS A 286 -7.29 6.88 -13.44
N PRO A 287 -7.38 8.00 -12.68
CA PRO A 287 -7.78 9.30 -13.22
C PRO A 287 -6.73 9.85 -14.19
N ARG A 288 -7.12 10.72 -15.11
CA ARG A 288 -6.16 11.35 -16.05
C ARG A 288 -5.27 12.37 -15.34
N TYR A 289 -5.86 13.18 -14.48
CA TYR A 289 -5.16 14.13 -13.62
C TYR A 289 -5.54 13.91 -12.16
N CYS A 290 -4.55 13.93 -11.27
CA CYS A 290 -4.77 13.98 -9.83
C CYS A 290 -4.13 15.24 -9.27
N PHE A 291 -4.94 16.10 -8.66
CA PHE A 291 -4.50 17.28 -7.94
C PHE A 291 -4.58 17.04 -6.44
N SER A 292 -3.50 17.36 -5.73
CA SER A 292 -3.36 16.98 -4.33
C SER A 292 -2.72 18.07 -3.46
N LEU A 293 -3.11 18.12 -2.20
CA LEU A 293 -2.41 18.92 -1.18
C LEU A 293 -1.43 18.04 -0.41
N ALA A 294 -0.28 18.62 -0.06
CA ALA A 294 0.65 18.07 0.91
C ALA A 294 1.23 19.18 1.79
N PRO A 295 1.58 18.88 3.04
CA PRO A 295 1.54 17.55 3.70
C PRO A 295 0.13 17.05 4.10
N GLY A 296 -0.88 17.92 4.02
CA GLY A 296 -2.27 17.64 4.34
C GLY A 296 -3.14 18.91 4.20
N PRO A 297 -4.45 18.81 4.48
CA PRO A 297 -5.39 19.94 4.31
C PRO A 297 -5.13 21.08 5.29
N ASP A 298 -4.72 20.76 6.52
CA ASP A 298 -4.58 21.72 7.60
C ASP A 298 -3.14 22.23 7.64
N GLY A 299 -2.94 23.49 7.23
CA GLY A 299 -1.64 24.09 6.95
C GLY A 299 -0.79 24.44 8.16
N GLY A 300 -0.73 23.55 9.15
CA GLY A 300 -0.04 23.81 10.40
C GLY A 300 -0.95 24.14 11.56
N ALA A 301 -2.17 23.57 11.61
CA ALA A 301 -2.83 23.47 12.90
C ALA A 301 -1.91 22.65 13.82
N MET A 302 -1.37 23.33 14.81
CA MET A 302 -0.67 22.70 15.90
C MET A 302 -1.73 22.34 16.93
N ASP A 303 -1.57 21.21 17.60
CA ASP A 303 -2.31 20.97 18.83
C ASP A 303 -2.01 22.08 19.85
N LEU A 304 -2.78 22.11 20.94
CA LEU A 304 -2.60 23.09 22.02
C LEU A 304 -1.20 23.05 22.68
N ASN A 305 -0.40 22.04 22.37
CA ASN A 305 0.96 21.82 22.85
C ASN A 305 2.04 22.14 21.79
N GLY A 306 1.67 22.66 20.62
CA GLY A 306 2.63 23.00 19.56
C GLY A 306 3.07 21.81 18.69
N GLY A 307 2.43 20.65 18.82
CA GLY A 307 2.66 19.46 18.01
C GLY A 307 1.82 19.48 16.72
N ALA A 308 2.41 19.11 15.58
CA ALA A 308 1.68 19.13 14.32
C ALA A 308 0.59 18.04 14.27
N ILE A 309 -0.66 18.43 13.99
CA ILE A 309 -1.80 17.51 13.92
C ILE A 309 -1.71 16.48 12.77
N ASP A 310 -0.85 16.73 11.78
CA ASP A 310 -0.65 15.86 10.61
C ASP A 310 0.14 14.57 10.92
N GLY A 311 0.75 14.47 12.11
CA GLY A 311 1.55 13.32 12.52
C GLY A 311 2.88 13.13 11.76
N ILE A 312 3.26 14.09 10.89
CA ILE A 312 4.46 13.99 10.06
C ILE A 312 5.67 14.54 10.85
N ILE A 313 6.51 13.63 11.34
CA ILE A 313 7.70 14.00 12.11
C ILE A 313 8.77 14.59 11.16
N GLY A 314 9.40 15.70 11.57
CA GLY A 314 10.55 16.27 10.88
C GLY A 314 10.23 17.19 9.70
N LEU A 315 8.97 17.56 9.51
CA LEU A 315 8.58 18.63 8.60
C LEU A 315 8.74 20.00 9.30
N ASP A 316 9.21 21.01 8.59
CA ASP A 316 9.35 22.36 9.14
C ASP A 316 8.02 23.15 9.08
N THR A 317 7.91 24.19 9.91
CA THR A 317 6.68 25.01 10.02
C THR A 317 6.40 25.84 8.76
N SER A 318 7.43 26.25 8.01
CA SER A 318 7.25 26.98 6.74
C SER A 318 6.63 26.07 5.69
N THR A 319 7.12 24.84 5.52
CA THR A 319 6.54 23.86 4.59
C THR A 319 5.10 23.48 4.99
N ARG A 320 4.77 23.43 6.28
CA ARG A 320 3.37 23.25 6.71
C ARG A 320 2.47 24.40 6.31
N ARG A 321 2.91 25.64 6.55
CA ARG A 321 2.14 26.84 6.24
C ARG A 321 2.01 27.08 4.75
N THR A 322 3.06 26.84 3.99
CA THR A 322 3.07 27.05 2.54
C THR A 322 2.48 25.88 1.78
N GLY A 323 2.57 24.65 2.31
CA GLY A 323 2.37 23.44 1.52
C GLY A 323 3.50 23.25 0.50
N VAL A 324 3.35 22.26 -0.39
CA VAL A 324 4.37 21.97 -1.40
C VAL A 324 3.82 22.05 -2.82
N TYR A 325 4.66 22.51 -3.74
CA TYR A 325 4.50 22.22 -5.15
C TYR A 325 5.33 20.99 -5.50
N PHE A 326 4.72 20.02 -6.17
CA PHE A 326 5.42 18.86 -6.69
C PHE A 326 4.72 18.35 -7.93
N GLU A 327 5.48 18.15 -9.00
CA GLU A 327 4.97 17.58 -10.25
C GLU A 327 5.80 16.34 -10.55
N ARG A 328 5.10 15.21 -10.62
CA ARG A 328 5.70 13.90 -10.87
C ARG A 328 5.63 13.58 -12.36
N ALA A 329 6.63 12.86 -12.87
CA ALA A 329 6.56 12.25 -14.19
C ALA A 329 5.31 11.36 -14.31
N PRO A 330 4.58 11.38 -15.45
CA PRO A 330 3.36 10.58 -15.60
C PRO A 330 3.60 9.09 -15.34
N TYR A 331 2.59 8.34 -14.95
CA TYR A 331 2.69 6.89 -14.85
C TYR A 331 1.63 6.17 -15.68
N LYS A 332 1.96 4.96 -16.16
CA LYS A 332 1.09 4.16 -17.03
C LYS A 332 0.00 3.46 -16.23
N ASN A 333 -1.18 3.35 -16.83
CA ASN A 333 -2.33 2.62 -16.30
C ASN A 333 -2.70 1.47 -17.22
N SER A 334 -2.79 0.28 -16.65
CA SER A 334 -3.32 -0.91 -17.29
C SER A 334 -4.06 -1.75 -16.24
N PRO A 335 -5.17 -2.39 -16.59
CA PRO A 335 -6.09 -2.01 -17.67
C PRO A 335 -6.74 -0.64 -17.41
N HIS A 336 -7.19 0.05 -18.45
CA HIS A 336 -7.84 1.37 -18.37
C HIS A 336 -9.19 1.36 -19.11
N ALA A 337 -10.18 2.10 -18.59
CA ALA A 337 -11.52 2.18 -19.18
C ALA A 337 -11.56 2.93 -20.50
N HIS A 338 -10.72 3.97 -20.62
CA HIS A 338 -10.64 4.80 -21.81
C HIS A 338 -9.18 5.12 -22.09
N VAL A 339 -8.80 5.25 -23.37
CA VAL A 339 -7.40 5.52 -23.78
C VAL A 339 -6.85 6.81 -23.17
N ALA A 340 -7.74 7.75 -22.83
CA ALA A 340 -7.38 8.99 -22.14
C ALA A 340 -6.84 8.75 -20.72
N ALA A 341 -7.27 7.66 -20.08
CA ALA A 341 -6.86 7.21 -18.75
C ALA A 341 -5.70 6.19 -18.81
N SER A 342 -5.06 6.01 -19.96
CA SER A 342 -3.88 5.14 -20.14
C SER A 342 -2.64 5.61 -19.35
N SER A 343 -2.65 6.86 -18.89
CA SER A 343 -1.66 7.39 -17.95
C SER A 343 -2.29 8.42 -17.02
N THR A 344 -1.69 8.59 -15.85
CA THR A 344 -2.08 9.62 -14.88
C THR A 344 -0.97 10.64 -14.71
N ARG A 345 -1.36 11.92 -14.67
CA ARG A 345 -0.51 13.05 -14.29
C ARG A 345 -0.83 13.47 -12.86
N PHE A 346 0.18 13.51 -12.01
CA PHE A 346 0.03 13.89 -10.60
C PHE A 346 0.68 15.25 -10.34
N LEU A 347 -0.10 16.17 -9.75
CA LEU A 347 0.34 17.50 -9.39
C LEU A 347 -0.09 17.82 -7.96
N SER A 348 0.88 18.21 -7.14
CA SER A 348 0.63 18.86 -5.86
C SER A 348 0.88 20.35 -5.97
N ILE A 349 -0.02 21.15 -5.41
CA ILE A 349 0.06 22.61 -5.42
C ILE A 349 0.13 23.17 -4.01
N ALA A 350 0.91 24.24 -3.85
CA ALA A 350 1.05 24.95 -2.59
C ALA A 350 -0.18 25.83 -2.29
N ARG A 351 -0.26 26.36 -1.07
CA ARG A 351 -1.30 27.31 -0.66
C ARG A 351 -1.18 28.63 -1.40
N PHE A 352 -2.33 29.24 -1.66
CA PHE A 352 -2.44 30.48 -2.41
C PHE A 352 -1.60 31.60 -1.77
N GLY A 353 -0.93 32.39 -2.61
CA GLY A 353 -0.26 33.61 -2.14
C GLY A 353 0.83 33.37 -1.09
N ASN A 354 1.39 32.15 -1.01
CA ASN A 354 2.38 31.81 0.01
C ASN A 354 3.66 32.68 -0.08
N ALA A 355 4.28 32.94 1.07
CA ALA A 355 5.47 33.78 1.20
C ALA A 355 6.69 33.20 0.46
N ASP A 356 6.79 31.87 0.38
CA ASP A 356 7.93 31.18 -0.25
C ASP A 356 7.82 31.11 -1.79
N LYS A 357 6.80 31.77 -2.37
CA LYS A 357 6.53 31.85 -3.82
C LYS A 357 6.47 30.47 -4.50
N LYS A 358 6.12 29.41 -3.76
CA LYS A 358 5.85 28.08 -4.30
C LYS A 358 4.64 28.14 -5.21
N LYS A 359 4.65 27.37 -6.29
CA LYS A 359 3.56 27.38 -7.27
C LYS A 359 2.26 26.86 -6.64
N TRP A 360 1.27 27.73 -6.62
CA TRP A 360 -0.01 27.53 -5.93
C TRP A 360 -1.21 27.49 -6.89
N PHE A 361 -0.97 27.66 -8.20
CA PHE A 361 -1.99 27.48 -9.22
C PHE A 361 -1.47 26.71 -10.44
N GLY A 362 -2.40 26.09 -11.15
CA GLY A 362 -2.17 25.47 -12.45
C GLY A 362 -3.30 25.81 -13.42
N ALA A 363 -2.97 25.96 -14.70
CA ALA A 363 -3.91 26.18 -15.78
C ALA A 363 -3.67 25.14 -16.87
N PHE A 364 -4.72 24.51 -17.37
CA PHE A 364 -4.62 23.51 -18.42
C PHE A 364 -5.90 23.41 -19.24
N ASN A 365 -5.78 22.87 -20.45
CA ASN A 365 -6.91 22.61 -21.32
C ASN A 365 -7.15 21.10 -21.35
N LEU A 366 -8.40 20.68 -21.16
CA LEU A 366 -8.77 19.29 -21.12
C LEU A 366 -10.04 19.04 -21.94
N VAL A 367 -9.92 18.20 -22.96
CA VAL A 367 -11.09 17.63 -23.65
C VAL A 367 -11.63 16.51 -22.75
N PRO A 368 -12.92 16.51 -22.38
CA PRO A 368 -13.53 15.42 -21.64
C PRO A 368 -13.28 14.07 -22.32
N ALA A 369 -12.95 13.04 -21.54
CA ALA A 369 -12.54 11.76 -22.09
C ALA A 369 -13.61 11.17 -23.03
N ILE A 370 -14.88 11.28 -22.66
CA ILE A 370 -16.03 10.78 -23.43
C ILE A 370 -16.27 11.56 -24.74
N GLU A 371 -15.83 12.81 -24.80
CA GLU A 371 -16.00 13.71 -25.96
C GLU A 371 -14.80 13.66 -26.93
N MET A 372 -13.77 12.87 -26.65
CA MET A 372 -12.59 12.81 -27.51
C MET A 372 -12.91 12.24 -28.89
N ASP A 373 -12.43 12.93 -29.94
CA ASP A 373 -12.45 12.43 -31.31
C ASP A 373 -11.41 11.30 -31.53
N ARG A 374 -11.45 10.67 -32.72
CA ARG A 374 -10.54 9.56 -33.07
C ARG A 374 -9.06 9.95 -32.99
N LEU A 375 -8.70 11.17 -33.40
CA LEU A 375 -7.31 11.64 -33.42
C LEU A 375 -6.81 11.94 -32.00
N GLN A 376 -7.66 12.57 -31.18
CA GLN A 376 -7.40 12.84 -29.78
C GLN A 376 -7.26 11.55 -28.98
N ARG A 377 -8.09 10.54 -29.24
CA ARG A 377 -7.95 9.19 -28.66
C ARG A 377 -6.63 8.53 -29.05
N ALA A 378 -6.24 8.61 -30.32
CA ALA A 378 -4.97 8.07 -30.80
C ALA A 378 -3.77 8.78 -30.17
N ALA A 379 -3.84 10.10 -29.97
CA ALA A 379 -2.81 10.86 -29.29
C ALA A 379 -2.75 10.52 -27.79
N ALA A 380 -3.90 10.43 -27.13
CA ALA A 380 -3.98 10.12 -25.69
C ALA A 380 -3.56 8.68 -25.35
N GLY A 381 -3.69 7.74 -26.30
CA GLY A 381 -3.19 6.38 -26.16
C GLY A 381 -1.67 6.23 -26.24
N LYS A 382 -0.94 7.27 -26.71
CA LYS A 382 0.53 7.27 -26.68
C LYS A 382 1.00 7.69 -25.30
N ALA A 383 1.77 6.82 -24.64
CA ALA A 383 2.35 7.14 -23.34
C ALA A 383 3.23 8.40 -23.44
N PRO A 384 3.08 9.36 -22.51
CA PRO A 384 3.94 10.55 -22.47
C PRO A 384 5.42 10.20 -22.31
N ASP A 385 6.30 11.11 -22.73
CA ASP A 385 7.74 10.95 -22.51
C ASP A 385 8.07 10.91 -21.01
N GLY A 386 9.04 10.05 -20.64
CA GLY A 386 9.45 9.87 -19.24
C GLY A 386 8.42 9.16 -18.36
N CYS A 387 7.39 8.54 -18.94
CA CYS A 387 6.33 7.88 -18.19
C CYS A 387 6.84 6.65 -17.41
N THR A 388 6.59 6.60 -16.10
CA THR A 388 7.03 5.53 -15.20
C THR A 388 6.02 4.38 -15.12
N ALA A 389 6.39 3.30 -14.44
CA ALA A 389 5.43 2.29 -13.99
C ALA A 389 4.41 2.91 -13.00
N ASN A 390 3.23 2.28 -12.91
CA ASN A 390 2.20 2.66 -11.95
C ASN A 390 2.72 2.47 -10.51
N PRO A 391 2.74 3.50 -9.65
CA PRO A 391 3.19 3.36 -8.27
C PRO A 391 2.21 2.60 -7.36
N PHE A 392 1.00 2.30 -7.82
CA PHE A 392 -0.05 1.64 -7.03
C PHE A 392 -0.42 0.24 -7.53
N GLY A 393 0.06 -0.15 -8.72
CA GLY A 393 -0.34 -1.41 -9.36
C GLY A 393 0.22 -2.64 -8.65
N SER A 394 -0.57 -3.71 -8.59
CA SER A 394 -0.04 -5.05 -8.33
C SER A 394 0.74 -5.50 -9.57
N SER A 395 1.99 -5.91 -9.39
CA SER A 395 2.69 -6.67 -10.41
C SER A 395 2.00 -8.03 -10.56
N THR A 396 1.10 -8.19 -11.53
CA THR A 396 0.63 -9.51 -11.93
C THR A 396 1.81 -10.26 -12.56
N PRO A 397 2.20 -11.44 -12.07
CA PRO A 397 3.17 -12.28 -12.74
C PRO A 397 2.47 -12.94 -13.94
N GLY A 398 2.71 -12.42 -15.15
CA GLY A 398 2.18 -13.02 -16.38
C GLY A 398 1.77 -11.97 -17.41
N GLY A 399 2.70 -11.60 -18.29
CA GLY A 399 2.41 -10.62 -19.34
C GLY A 399 3.67 -10.10 -20.02
N ALA A 400 4.47 -11.00 -20.57
CA ALA A 400 5.51 -10.62 -21.52
C ALA A 400 4.84 -10.01 -22.77
N SER A 401 4.98 -8.69 -22.96
CA SER A 401 4.91 -8.11 -24.30
C SER A 401 5.84 -6.90 -24.40
N GLY A 402 6.81 -7.00 -25.32
CA GLY A 402 7.62 -5.87 -25.78
C GLY A 402 8.93 -5.61 -25.03
N ARG A 403 9.84 -6.61 -24.95
CA ARG A 403 11.27 -6.30 -24.79
C ARG A 403 11.76 -5.65 -26.09
N SER A 404 11.90 -4.32 -26.11
CA SER A 404 12.70 -3.65 -27.13
C SER A 404 14.19 -3.80 -26.80
N SER A 405 14.93 -4.14 -27.84
CA SER A 405 16.34 -4.53 -27.90
C SER A 405 17.32 -3.38 -27.63
N GLN A 406 17.45 -2.95 -26.37
CA GLN A 406 18.54 -2.04 -25.96
C GLN A 406 19.32 -2.47 -24.71
N ALA A 407 18.95 -3.58 -24.07
CA ALA A 407 19.63 -4.05 -22.84
C ALA A 407 20.91 -4.87 -23.07
N GLU A 408 21.22 -5.27 -24.32
CA GLU A 408 22.39 -6.13 -24.61
C GLU A 408 23.70 -5.36 -24.88
N ALA A 409 23.72 -4.03 -24.81
CA ALA A 409 24.90 -3.24 -25.13
C ALA A 409 25.78 -2.81 -23.93
N PHE A 410 25.37 -3.05 -22.69
CA PHE A 410 26.13 -2.61 -21.51
C PHE A 410 26.87 -3.73 -20.74
N ALA A 411 26.76 -4.99 -21.18
CA ALA A 411 27.38 -6.13 -20.50
C ALA A 411 28.84 -6.44 -20.91
N LYS A 412 29.52 -5.56 -21.68
CA LYS A 412 30.92 -5.75 -22.11
C LYS A 412 31.76 -4.47 -21.97
N ARG A 413 32.05 -4.11 -20.72
CA ARG A 413 33.14 -3.23 -20.22
C ARG A 413 32.82 -3.10 -18.72
N GLU A 414 33.59 -3.57 -17.75
CA GLU A 414 35.04 -3.72 -17.62
C GLU A 414 35.33 -4.91 -16.68
N ARG A 415 36.34 -5.72 -17.01
CA ARG A 415 37.13 -6.45 -16.00
C ARG A 415 38.40 -5.66 -15.82
N GLY A 416 38.66 -5.18 -14.61
CA GLY A 416 39.91 -4.51 -14.23
C GLY A 416 40.03 -4.54 -12.71
N ASN A 417 41.11 -5.13 -12.21
CA ASN A 417 41.39 -5.50 -10.83
C ASN A 417 41.32 -4.35 -9.81
N GLY A 418 40.78 -4.64 -8.61
CA GLY A 418 40.93 -3.84 -7.40
C GLY A 418 40.05 -4.40 -6.27
N GLU A 419 40.62 -4.57 -5.08
CA GLU A 419 40.05 -5.12 -3.83
C GLU A 419 38.52 -5.03 -3.65
N ILE A 420 37.94 -6.17 -3.27
CA ILE A 420 36.51 -6.32 -2.96
C ILE A 420 36.32 -6.05 -1.47
N ASP A 421 36.09 -4.79 -1.09
CA ASP A 421 35.51 -4.47 0.22
C ASP A 421 34.01 -4.81 0.18
N ALA A 422 33.71 -6.08 0.41
CA ALA A 422 32.36 -6.59 0.58
C ALA A 422 31.88 -6.29 2.00
N LEU A 423 31.32 -5.10 2.24
CA LEU A 423 30.45 -4.79 3.39
C LEU A 423 29.79 -3.41 3.22
N ASP A 424 28.82 -3.32 2.31
CA ASP A 424 27.78 -2.28 2.39
C ASP A 424 26.41 -2.94 2.24
N SER A 425 25.98 -3.58 3.33
CA SER A 425 24.61 -4.05 3.50
C SER A 425 23.70 -2.83 3.61
N GLY A 426 23.12 -2.45 2.47
CA GLY A 426 22.25 -1.30 2.30
C GLY A 426 21.12 -1.17 3.34
N ALA A 427 20.71 0.08 3.52
CA ALA A 427 19.83 0.58 4.56
C ALA A 427 18.36 0.11 4.44
N ASN A 428 18.06 -1.16 4.71
CA ASN A 428 16.68 -1.68 4.79
C ASN A 428 16.37 -2.62 5.97
N TYR A 429 17.27 -2.72 6.95
CA TYR A 429 17.13 -3.67 8.08
C TYR A 429 16.79 -2.97 9.40
N ARG A 430 15.50 -2.69 9.65
CA ARG A 430 15.00 -2.21 10.96
C ARG A 430 13.84 -3.07 11.46
N TRP A 431 14.15 -4.12 12.19
CA TRP A 431 13.22 -4.93 13.00
C TRP A 431 13.89 -5.25 14.33
N ALA A 432 13.82 -4.34 15.29
CA ALA A 432 13.84 -4.62 16.73
C ALA A 432 13.84 -3.29 17.51
N GLY A 433 13.22 -3.31 18.69
CA GLY A 433 13.19 -2.25 19.70
C GLY A 433 11.78 -2.14 20.26
N GLN A 434 11.51 -2.50 21.50
CA GLN A 434 12.09 -1.94 22.74
C GLN A 434 11.94 -2.93 23.94
N PRO A 435 12.41 -2.63 25.17
CA PRO A 435 13.40 -1.65 25.65
C PRO A 435 14.50 -2.31 26.54
N THR A 436 15.75 -1.88 26.47
CA THR A 436 16.72 -2.20 27.54
C THR A 436 16.91 -1.01 28.47
N ARG A 437 16.40 -1.13 29.70
CA ARG A 437 16.83 -0.35 30.87
C ARG A 437 18.05 -1.05 31.47
N GLY A 438 19.15 -0.31 31.68
CA GLY A 438 20.29 -0.81 32.43
C GLY A 438 21.48 0.14 32.40
N ARG A 439 21.71 0.84 33.51
CA ARG A 439 22.86 1.72 33.79
C ARG A 439 24.18 0.93 33.75
N GLY A 440 25.27 1.54 33.25
CA GLY A 440 26.62 0.99 33.47
C GLY A 440 27.77 1.66 32.72
N LYS A 441 28.26 2.78 33.26
CA LYS A 441 29.61 3.40 33.21
C LYS A 441 30.50 3.31 31.94
N ARG A 442 30.84 4.52 31.48
CA ARG A 442 31.96 4.89 30.59
C ARG A 442 33.30 4.26 31.01
N ILE A 443 34.04 3.72 30.03
CA ILE A 443 35.51 3.74 30.06
C ILE A 443 35.97 4.89 29.15
N ARG A 444 36.72 5.79 29.76
CA ARG A 444 37.37 6.97 29.17
C ARG A 444 38.60 6.47 28.41
N ARG A 445 38.80 6.88 27.16
CA ARG A 445 40.14 6.97 26.55
C ARG A 445 40.36 8.41 26.08
N ASP A 446 41.57 8.86 26.38
CA ASP A 446 42.06 10.23 26.33
C ASP A 446 42.37 10.72 24.90
N PRO A 447 42.54 12.04 24.72
CA PRO A 447 42.41 12.73 23.45
C PRO A 447 43.78 13.01 22.82
N HIS A 448 44.16 12.22 21.82
CA HIS A 448 45.06 12.67 20.76
C HIS A 448 44.98 11.70 19.58
N ASP A 449 44.15 12.05 18.60
CA ASP A 449 44.49 12.04 17.17
C ASP A 449 43.25 12.42 16.36
N GLY A 450 43.42 13.42 15.52
CA GLY A 450 42.32 14.10 14.82
C GLY A 450 41.81 13.33 13.60
N GLY A 451 40.49 13.31 13.47
CA GLY A 451 39.79 13.66 12.23
C GLY A 451 39.85 12.71 11.03
N ALA A 452 38.85 11.84 10.93
CA ALA A 452 38.19 11.53 9.66
C ALA A 452 36.73 11.10 9.96
N ASN A 453 35.77 11.69 9.26
CA ASN A 453 34.30 11.53 9.33
C ASN A 453 33.58 12.70 10.02
N GLY A 454 33.38 13.76 9.24
CA GLY A 454 32.61 14.95 9.61
C GLY A 454 31.11 14.68 9.78
N LEU A 455 30.72 14.12 10.92
CA LEU A 455 29.34 14.18 11.42
C LEU A 455 29.22 15.30 12.47
N PRO A 456 28.20 16.19 12.39
CA PRO A 456 27.91 17.15 13.45
C PRO A 456 27.42 16.45 14.73
N GLN A 457 27.89 16.92 15.89
CA GLN A 457 27.40 16.46 17.19
C GLN A 457 25.94 16.89 17.42
N LYS A 458 25.17 16.00 18.07
CA LYS A 458 23.76 16.20 18.40
C LYS A 458 23.61 17.12 19.63
N PRO A 459 22.66 18.08 19.65
CA PRO A 459 22.38 18.86 20.85
C PRO A 459 21.70 18.01 21.93
N ASP A 460 22.17 18.12 23.17
CA ASP A 460 21.55 17.53 24.36
C ASP A 460 20.32 18.35 24.77
N VAL A 461 19.13 17.82 24.50
CA VAL A 461 17.87 18.30 25.12
C VAL A 461 17.09 17.10 25.66
N PRO A 462 16.66 17.10 26.93
CA PRO A 462 15.85 16.02 27.50
C PRO A 462 14.43 16.01 26.91
N LEU A 463 13.94 14.84 26.51
CA LEU A 463 12.53 14.65 26.11
C LEU A 463 11.62 14.54 27.36
N PRO A 464 10.41 15.13 27.34
CA PRO A 464 9.41 14.89 28.37
C PRO A 464 8.78 13.48 28.25
N PRO A 465 8.23 12.92 29.35
CA PRO A 465 7.64 11.59 29.35
C PRO A 465 6.19 11.61 28.85
N GLY A 466 5.81 10.70 27.93
CA GLY A 466 4.39 10.37 27.72
C GLY A 466 3.85 10.08 26.32
N LEU A 467 4.63 10.07 25.22
CA LEU A 467 4.07 9.83 23.87
C LEU A 467 4.67 8.59 23.19
N SER A 468 3.81 7.59 22.92
CA SER A 468 4.16 6.39 22.15
C SER A 468 4.28 6.72 20.66
N ARG A 469 5.41 6.32 20.06
CA ARG A 469 5.73 6.52 18.64
C ARG A 469 5.34 5.28 17.84
N ARG A 470 4.38 5.34 16.91
CA ARG A 470 4.30 4.49 15.70
C ARG A 470 3.02 4.82 14.91
N GLY A 471 3.16 5.35 13.70
CA GLY A 471 2.07 5.40 12.72
C GLY A 471 1.68 3.99 12.22
N PRO A 472 0.56 3.84 11.49
CA PRO A 472 0.05 2.55 11.07
C PRO A 472 1.03 1.81 10.13
N ILE A 473 1.15 0.51 10.36
CA ILE A 473 2.10 -0.36 9.67
C ILE A 473 1.46 -0.90 8.39
N ILE A 474 2.06 -0.64 7.22
CA ILE A 474 1.61 -1.18 5.92
C ILE A 474 2.06 -2.66 5.79
N PRO A 475 1.17 -3.61 5.45
CA PRO A 475 1.54 -4.99 5.13
C PRO A 475 2.42 -5.05 3.88
N VAL A 476 3.50 -5.84 3.91
CA VAL A 476 4.41 -6.02 2.77
C VAL A 476 3.70 -6.80 1.67
N GLY A 477 3.69 -6.34 0.42
CA GLY A 477 3.09 -7.05 -0.71
C GLY A 477 4.06 -8.03 -1.39
N PRO A 478 3.61 -8.90 -2.32
CA PRO A 478 4.45 -9.96 -2.89
C PRO A 478 5.73 -9.49 -3.58
N ALA A 479 5.69 -8.32 -4.23
CA ALA A 479 6.85 -7.75 -4.93
C ALA A 479 7.96 -7.27 -3.98
N ASP A 480 7.60 -6.84 -2.78
CA ASP A 480 8.51 -6.35 -1.74
C ASP A 480 8.74 -7.41 -0.64
N CYS A 481 8.04 -8.55 -0.73
CA CYS A 481 8.13 -9.63 0.23
C CYS A 481 9.38 -10.46 0.00
N TRP A 482 10.14 -10.66 1.07
CA TRP A 482 11.36 -11.47 1.07
C TRP A 482 11.11 -12.96 0.78
N PHE A 483 9.90 -13.43 1.08
CA PHE A 483 9.51 -14.84 1.01
C PHE A 483 8.72 -15.16 -0.28
N CYS A 484 8.32 -14.16 -1.07
CA CYS A 484 7.62 -14.44 -2.32
C CYS A 484 8.61 -14.82 -3.42
N LEU A 485 8.39 -15.97 -4.06
CA LEU A 485 9.19 -16.42 -5.21
C LEU A 485 9.09 -15.47 -6.43
N SER A 486 8.04 -14.64 -6.47
CA SER A 486 7.84 -13.59 -7.46
C SER A 486 8.74 -12.36 -7.24
N ASN A 487 9.32 -12.18 -6.05
CA ASN A 487 10.28 -11.13 -5.79
C ASN A 487 11.64 -11.49 -6.42
N PRO A 488 12.18 -10.69 -7.36
CA PRO A 488 13.48 -10.97 -7.99
C PRO A 488 14.66 -10.90 -7.01
N GLN A 489 14.50 -10.24 -5.85
CA GLN A 489 15.51 -10.15 -4.80
C GLN A 489 15.41 -11.27 -3.75
N ALA A 490 14.45 -12.21 -3.88
CA ALA A 490 14.37 -13.36 -2.99
C ALA A 490 15.64 -14.21 -3.11
N ALA A 491 16.16 -14.66 -1.97
CA ALA A 491 17.39 -15.46 -1.88
C ALA A 491 17.13 -16.91 -2.29
N LYS A 492 16.98 -17.15 -3.60
CA LYS A 492 16.60 -18.45 -4.17
C LYS A 492 17.61 -19.57 -3.89
N HIS A 493 18.86 -19.23 -3.62
CA HIS A 493 19.90 -20.20 -3.26
C HIS A 493 19.65 -20.90 -1.91
N LEU A 494 18.70 -20.40 -1.11
CA LEU A 494 18.31 -20.99 0.17
C LEU A 494 17.20 -22.04 0.05
N ILE A 495 16.58 -22.18 -1.12
CA ILE A 495 15.47 -23.11 -1.35
C ILE A 495 16.00 -24.54 -1.35
N VAL A 496 15.33 -25.40 -0.58
CA VAL A 496 15.65 -26.82 -0.40
C VAL A 496 14.75 -27.69 -1.29
N SER A 497 13.44 -27.51 -1.17
CA SER A 497 12.41 -28.28 -1.88
C SER A 497 11.19 -27.39 -2.14
N ILE A 498 10.41 -27.71 -3.18
CA ILE A 498 9.20 -26.99 -3.57
C ILE A 498 8.07 -28.01 -3.73
N GLY A 499 6.99 -27.83 -2.98
CA GLY A 499 5.73 -28.56 -3.11
C GLY A 499 4.68 -27.80 -3.90
N THR A 500 3.40 -28.18 -3.72
CA THR A 500 2.29 -27.62 -4.50
C THR A 500 1.85 -26.26 -3.96
N GLU A 501 1.74 -26.16 -2.63
CA GLU A 501 1.27 -25.01 -1.88
C GLU A 501 2.39 -24.36 -1.06
N CYS A 502 3.45 -25.10 -0.72
CA CYS A 502 4.56 -24.62 0.12
C CYS A 502 5.93 -24.89 -0.52
N TYR A 503 6.93 -24.10 -0.12
CA TYR A 503 8.34 -24.44 -0.36
C TYR A 503 9.13 -24.41 0.96
N ILE A 504 10.21 -25.20 0.98
CA ILE A 504 11.13 -25.32 2.11
C ILE A 504 12.40 -24.53 1.80
N SER A 505 12.87 -23.72 2.75
CA SER A 505 14.13 -22.98 2.62
C SER A 505 14.88 -22.86 3.94
N LEU A 506 16.18 -22.62 3.88
CA LEU A 506 16.97 -22.23 5.05
C LEU A 506 16.86 -20.70 5.27
N PRO A 507 16.86 -20.21 6.51
CA PRO A 507 16.96 -18.78 6.79
C PRO A 507 18.41 -18.30 6.70
N LYS A 508 18.64 -17.08 6.20
CA LYS A 508 19.98 -16.42 6.21
C LYS A 508 20.65 -16.41 7.57
N GLY A 509 19.85 -16.31 8.64
CA GLY A 509 20.33 -16.32 10.02
C GLY A 509 19.85 -17.56 10.77
N GLN A 510 20.43 -18.72 10.46
CA GLN A 510 20.11 -19.96 11.17
C GLN A 510 20.29 -19.80 12.70
N LEU A 511 19.53 -20.56 13.50
CA LEU A 511 19.57 -20.47 14.96
C LEU A 511 20.61 -21.46 15.53
N PRO A 512 20.54 -22.76 15.20
CA PRO A 512 21.73 -23.62 15.15
C PRO A 512 22.59 -23.23 13.94
N SER A 513 23.91 -23.34 14.03
CA SER A 513 24.84 -23.11 12.91
C SER A 513 25.30 -24.47 12.45
N SER A 514 25.50 -24.66 11.16
CA SER A 514 26.18 -25.85 10.66
C SER A 514 27.58 -26.05 11.26
N SER A 515 28.19 -24.96 11.75
CA SER A 515 29.52 -24.96 12.39
C SER A 515 29.48 -25.21 13.90
N ASP A 516 28.31 -25.32 14.50
CA ASP A 516 28.16 -25.61 15.92
C ASP A 516 28.49 -27.09 16.18
N ALA A 517 29.33 -27.37 17.17
CA ALA A 517 29.70 -28.74 17.53
C ALA A 517 28.50 -29.59 18.01
N ASP A 518 27.44 -28.92 18.45
CA ASP A 518 26.15 -29.47 18.88
C ASP A 518 25.10 -29.55 17.76
N SER A 519 25.45 -29.20 16.51
CA SER A 519 24.56 -29.33 15.35
C SER A 519 24.67 -30.71 14.70
N ASN A 520 23.74 -31.60 15.03
CA ASN A 520 23.73 -32.97 14.51
C ASN A 520 23.06 -33.12 13.13
N VAL A 521 22.36 -32.06 12.66
CA VAL A 521 21.67 -32.06 11.36
C VAL A 521 22.58 -31.42 10.30
N PRO A 522 22.82 -32.08 9.15
CA PRO A 522 23.57 -31.51 8.03
C PRO A 522 23.03 -30.15 7.59
N GLY A 523 23.92 -29.18 7.36
CA GLY A 523 23.53 -27.81 6.98
C GLY A 523 22.94 -26.97 8.12
N GLY A 524 22.85 -27.47 9.36
CA GLY A 524 22.33 -26.75 10.53
C GLY A 524 20.86 -27.04 10.83
N GLY A 525 20.08 -27.39 9.80
CA GLY A 525 18.70 -27.87 9.94
C GLY A 525 17.67 -26.82 10.37
N HIS A 526 18.00 -25.53 10.50
CA HIS A 526 16.95 -24.52 10.69
C HIS A 526 16.22 -24.32 9.37
N VAL A 527 14.93 -24.68 9.32
CA VAL A 527 14.13 -24.61 8.10
C VAL A 527 12.92 -23.71 8.24
N LEU A 528 12.49 -23.15 7.11
CA LEU A 528 11.27 -22.38 6.93
C LEU A 528 10.33 -23.17 6.02
N ILE A 529 9.07 -23.35 6.45
CA ILE A 529 7.95 -23.76 5.61
C ILE A 529 7.22 -22.48 5.21
N VAL A 530 7.21 -22.19 3.91
CA VAL A 530 6.69 -20.93 3.38
C VAL A 530 5.64 -21.23 2.32
N PRO A 531 4.39 -20.74 2.46
CA PRO A 531 3.39 -20.87 1.40
C PRO A 531 3.85 -20.17 0.12
N ILE A 532 3.58 -20.76 -1.04
CA ILE A 532 3.83 -20.12 -2.34
C ILE A 532 2.89 -18.91 -2.51
N ALA A 533 1.63 -19.06 -2.10
CA ALA A 533 0.67 -17.97 -2.02
C ALA A 533 1.07 -16.96 -0.92
N HIS A 534 0.96 -15.67 -1.22
CA HIS A 534 1.23 -14.61 -0.24
C HIS A 534 0.04 -14.43 0.71
N THR A 535 -0.06 -15.34 1.69
CA THR A 535 -1.09 -15.34 2.74
C THR A 535 -0.46 -15.07 4.11
N PRO A 536 -1.09 -14.29 5.01
CA PRO A 536 -0.57 -14.00 6.34
C PRO A 536 -0.88 -15.07 7.40
N SER A 537 -1.75 -16.05 7.09
CA SER A 537 -2.09 -17.19 7.97
C SER A 537 -2.54 -18.40 7.13
N ILE A 538 -2.81 -19.54 7.80
CA ILE A 538 -3.37 -20.73 7.16
C ILE A 538 -4.82 -20.51 6.65
N PHE A 539 -5.46 -19.41 7.06
CA PHE A 539 -6.81 -19.02 6.62
C PHE A 539 -6.72 -18.14 5.36
N ALA A 540 -6.41 -18.77 4.22
CA ALA A 540 -6.49 -18.18 2.89
C ALA A 540 -7.92 -17.68 2.58
N PRO A 541 -8.12 -16.72 1.67
CA PRO A 541 -9.47 -16.23 1.34
C PRO A 541 -10.46 -17.35 0.98
N GLU A 542 -10.00 -18.35 0.22
CA GLU A 542 -10.82 -19.49 -0.19
C GLU A 542 -10.65 -20.70 0.75
N PRO A 543 -11.74 -21.33 1.26
CA PRO A 543 -11.66 -22.48 2.17
C PRO A 543 -10.90 -23.68 1.60
N SER A 544 -11.09 -23.99 0.32
CA SER A 544 -10.39 -25.11 -0.35
C SER A 544 -8.88 -24.90 -0.43
N GLN A 545 -8.43 -23.66 -0.64
CA GLN A 545 -7.02 -23.29 -0.60
C GLN A 545 -6.46 -23.40 0.81
N SER A 546 -7.24 -23.00 1.82
CA SER A 546 -6.88 -23.18 3.23
C SER A 546 -6.68 -24.64 3.60
N GLU A 547 -7.58 -25.52 3.17
CA GLU A 547 -7.49 -26.95 3.42
C GLU A 547 -6.26 -27.57 2.75
N ALA A 548 -6.03 -27.30 1.46
CA ALA A 548 -4.86 -27.76 0.72
C ALA A 548 -3.56 -27.26 1.35
N LEU A 549 -3.47 -25.96 1.65
CA LEU A 549 -2.31 -25.35 2.29
C LEU A 549 -2.03 -25.98 3.65
N HIS A 550 -3.06 -26.09 4.50
CA HIS A 550 -2.90 -26.62 5.85
C HIS A 550 -2.50 -28.10 5.83
N ALA A 551 -3.09 -28.90 4.94
CA ALA A 551 -2.70 -30.30 4.73
C ALA A 551 -1.23 -30.41 4.33
N GLU A 552 -0.77 -29.63 3.34
CA GLU A 552 0.62 -29.68 2.88
C GLU A 552 1.61 -29.16 3.94
N MET A 553 1.27 -28.09 4.67
CA MET A 553 2.10 -27.60 5.79
C MET A 553 2.27 -28.68 6.87
N ASN A 554 1.22 -29.45 7.17
CA ASN A 554 1.31 -30.56 8.13
C ASN A 554 2.12 -31.74 7.59
N ALA A 555 2.03 -32.05 6.29
CA ALA A 555 2.89 -33.04 5.65
C ALA A 555 4.37 -32.62 5.74
N TRP A 556 4.70 -31.36 5.46
CA TRP A 556 6.05 -30.81 5.63
C TRP A 556 6.54 -30.87 7.07
N ARG A 557 5.71 -30.50 8.06
CA ARG A 557 6.06 -30.64 9.49
C ARG A 557 6.41 -32.09 9.86
N LYS A 558 5.63 -33.05 9.37
CA LYS A 558 5.87 -34.48 9.61
C LYS A 558 7.19 -34.91 8.97
N ALA A 559 7.43 -34.57 7.71
CA ALA A 559 8.68 -34.89 7.01
C ALA A 559 9.92 -34.31 7.73
N ILE A 560 9.86 -33.03 8.14
CA ILE A 560 10.93 -32.37 8.92
C ILE A 560 11.16 -33.09 10.25
N SER A 561 10.08 -33.47 10.95
CA SER A 561 10.18 -34.18 12.23
C SER A 561 10.84 -35.55 12.07
N LEU A 562 10.50 -36.30 11.03
CA LEU A 562 11.12 -37.58 10.71
C LEU A 562 12.61 -37.41 10.34
N ALA A 563 12.93 -36.39 9.55
CA ALA A 563 14.30 -36.07 9.19
C ALA A 563 15.14 -35.75 10.44
N PHE A 564 14.68 -34.85 11.31
CA PHE A 564 15.40 -34.52 12.53
C PHE A 564 15.54 -35.71 13.48
N ALA A 565 14.51 -36.57 13.58
CA ALA A 565 14.57 -37.78 14.39
C ALA A 565 15.68 -38.74 13.92
N SER A 566 15.92 -38.83 12.61
CA SER A 566 17.03 -39.64 12.05
C SER A 566 18.41 -39.14 12.48
N PHE A 567 18.53 -37.86 12.84
CA PHE A 567 19.74 -37.22 13.36
C PHE A 567 19.71 -37.03 14.88
N GLY A 568 18.89 -37.79 15.61
CA GLY A 568 18.81 -37.74 17.08
C GLY A 568 18.29 -36.42 17.63
N SER A 569 17.50 -35.69 16.85
CA SER A 569 16.95 -34.38 17.21
C SER A 569 15.41 -34.41 17.19
N VAL A 570 14.81 -33.50 17.95
CA VAL A 570 13.37 -33.26 17.99
C VAL A 570 13.10 -31.92 17.32
N ALA A 571 12.07 -31.88 16.47
CA ALA A 571 11.63 -30.64 15.84
C ALA A 571 10.92 -29.75 16.84
N VAL A 572 11.44 -28.54 17.02
CA VAL A 572 10.72 -27.45 17.66
C VAL A 572 10.29 -26.48 16.58
N SER A 573 8.98 -26.37 16.37
CA SER A 573 8.42 -25.57 15.27
C SER A 573 7.54 -24.46 15.80
N TRP A 574 7.45 -23.36 15.08
CA TRP A 574 6.47 -22.32 15.39
C TRP A 574 6.02 -21.58 14.14
N GLU A 575 4.78 -21.12 14.17
CA GLU A 575 4.24 -20.23 13.15
C GLU A 575 3.46 -19.09 13.81
N ILE A 576 3.43 -17.95 13.13
CA ILE A 576 2.68 -16.79 13.56
C ILE A 576 1.70 -16.45 12.45
N GLY A 577 0.42 -16.74 12.67
CA GLY A 577 -0.66 -16.30 11.81
C GLY A 577 -1.03 -14.85 12.10
N ARG A 578 -1.35 -14.10 11.05
CA ARG A 578 -2.00 -12.79 11.16
C ARG A 578 -3.27 -12.71 10.33
N SER A 579 -4.27 -12.03 10.86
CA SER A 579 -5.48 -11.72 10.11
C SER A 579 -5.20 -10.65 9.05
N PRO A 580 -5.73 -10.79 7.82
CA PRO A 580 -5.59 -9.77 6.80
C PRO A 580 -6.07 -8.40 7.30
N GLY A 581 -5.22 -7.38 7.22
CA GLY A 581 -5.56 -6.00 7.57
C GLY A 581 -5.37 -5.60 9.04
N THR A 582 -4.74 -6.43 9.89
CA THR A 582 -4.43 -6.01 11.27
C THR A 582 -3.21 -5.08 11.30
N ASN A 583 -3.44 -3.83 11.74
CA ASN A 583 -2.49 -2.70 11.70
C ASN A 583 -1.27 -2.84 12.64
N SER A 584 -1.07 -3.99 13.28
CA SER A 584 -0.09 -4.17 14.36
C SER A 584 1.25 -4.74 13.91
N THR A 585 1.34 -5.42 12.76
CA THR A 585 2.60 -6.03 12.27
C THR A 585 2.76 -6.00 10.75
N ARG A 586 4.02 -5.99 10.28
CA ARG A 586 4.39 -6.06 8.85
C ARG A 586 4.41 -7.50 8.30
N ILE A 587 3.98 -8.50 9.09
CA ILE A 587 3.97 -9.90 8.67
C ILE A 587 2.85 -10.06 7.64
N GLY A 588 3.19 -9.95 6.36
CA GLY A 588 2.28 -10.15 5.24
C GLY A 588 2.31 -11.57 4.67
N HIS A 589 3.37 -12.33 4.97
CA HIS A 589 3.61 -13.68 4.47
C HIS A 589 3.85 -14.63 5.64
N LEU A 590 2.96 -15.61 5.78
CA LEU A 590 3.08 -16.71 6.72
C LEU A 590 4.41 -17.42 6.49
N GLN A 591 5.06 -17.75 7.59
CA GLN A 591 6.22 -18.63 7.61
C GLN A 591 6.16 -19.43 8.90
N ALA A 592 6.31 -20.74 8.79
CA ALA A 592 6.56 -21.60 9.94
C ALA A 592 8.07 -21.89 9.99
N GLN A 593 8.68 -21.77 11.16
CA GLN A 593 10.08 -22.12 11.38
C GLN A 593 10.15 -23.47 12.09
N SER A 594 11.16 -24.25 11.81
CA SER A 594 11.48 -25.46 12.56
C SER A 594 12.97 -25.54 12.82
N VAL A 595 13.33 -25.84 14.07
CA VAL A 595 14.71 -25.94 14.54
C VAL A 595 14.92 -27.32 15.17
N PRO A 596 16.01 -28.02 14.81
CA PRO A 596 16.38 -29.25 15.48
C PRO A 596 16.93 -28.94 16.88
N VAL A 597 16.37 -29.59 17.89
CA VAL A 597 16.88 -29.59 19.26
C VAL A 597 17.31 -31.00 19.61
N ALA A 598 18.54 -31.18 20.08
CA ALA A 598 19.06 -32.49 20.47
C ALA A 598 18.08 -33.19 21.44
N LYS A 599 17.87 -34.50 21.26
CA LYS A 599 16.83 -35.24 22.01
C LYS A 599 17.03 -35.16 23.53
N GLU A 600 18.26 -35.01 24.02
CA GLU A 600 18.53 -34.88 25.46
C GLU A 600 18.13 -33.51 26.03
N LEU A 601 18.02 -32.49 25.17
CA LEU A 601 17.59 -31.14 25.52
C LEU A 601 16.09 -30.93 25.27
N ALA A 602 15.41 -31.83 24.57
CA ALA A 602 13.96 -31.75 24.36
C ALA A 602 13.17 -32.33 25.56
N GLY A 603 11.84 -32.30 25.48
CA GLY A 603 10.94 -32.85 26.50
C GLY A 603 10.61 -31.87 27.64
N GLU A 604 10.39 -32.40 28.85
CA GLU A 604 9.84 -31.62 29.98
C GLU A 604 10.68 -30.40 30.37
N SER A 605 12.02 -30.48 30.24
CA SER A 605 12.92 -29.36 30.55
C SER A 605 12.70 -28.17 29.60
N LEU A 606 12.57 -28.44 28.30
CA LEU A 606 12.26 -27.44 27.28
C LEU A 606 10.86 -26.87 27.49
N GLU A 607 9.88 -27.73 27.72
CA GLU A 607 8.50 -27.32 28.00
C GLU A 607 8.43 -26.40 29.21
N GLN A 608 9.04 -26.79 30.34
CA GLN A 608 9.04 -25.97 31.55
C GLN A 608 9.72 -24.63 31.30
N PHE A 609 10.82 -24.59 30.55
CA PHE A 609 11.50 -23.33 30.19
C PHE A 609 10.61 -22.40 29.35
N PHE A 610 9.81 -22.96 28.44
CA PHE A 610 8.82 -22.21 27.68
C PHE A 610 7.67 -21.71 28.56
N ARG A 611 7.17 -22.52 29.51
CA ARG A 611 6.14 -22.07 30.49
C ARG A 611 6.65 -20.91 31.33
N ASP A 612 7.87 -21.02 31.85
CA ASP A 612 8.47 -19.99 32.69
C ASP A 612 8.66 -18.70 31.88
N SER A 613 9.19 -18.80 30.66
CA SER A 613 9.35 -17.64 29.76
C SER A 613 8.02 -17.02 29.34
N ALA A 614 6.98 -17.82 29.11
CA ALA A 614 5.64 -17.35 28.81
C ALA A 614 5.05 -16.59 30.01
N LYS A 615 5.20 -17.14 31.22
CA LYS A 615 4.75 -16.53 32.48
C LYS A 615 5.47 -15.20 32.76
N GLU A 616 6.77 -15.12 32.49
CA GLU A 616 7.56 -13.87 32.59
C GLU A 616 7.00 -12.78 31.66
N CYS A 617 6.52 -13.16 30.48
CA CYS A 617 5.94 -12.25 29.49
C CYS A 617 4.42 -12.03 29.65
N GLY A 618 3.77 -12.74 30.58
CA GLY A 618 2.32 -12.71 30.76
C GLY A 618 1.52 -13.38 29.64
N TYR A 619 2.12 -14.31 28.89
CA TYR A 619 1.43 -15.07 27.85
C TYR A 619 0.72 -16.30 28.41
N VAL A 620 -0.49 -16.56 27.91
CA VAL A 620 -1.32 -17.70 28.31
C VAL A 620 -1.53 -18.59 27.10
N PHE A 621 -0.95 -19.79 27.13
CA PHE A 621 -1.10 -20.77 26.06
C PHE A 621 -2.29 -21.70 26.34
N GLU A 622 -3.05 -22.01 25.30
CA GLU A 622 -3.95 -23.17 25.24
C GLU A 622 -3.14 -24.40 24.82
N GLU A 623 -3.42 -25.52 25.49
CA GLU A 623 -2.67 -26.77 25.33
C GLU A 623 -3.60 -27.98 25.13
N ARG A 624 -4.91 -27.79 25.26
CA ARG A 624 -5.90 -28.85 25.04
C ARG A 624 -6.02 -29.13 23.55
N ALA A 625 -5.70 -30.35 23.16
CA ALA A 625 -5.66 -30.77 21.76
C ALA A 625 -7.00 -30.55 21.03
N GLU A 626 -8.13 -30.73 21.71
CA GLU A 626 -9.46 -30.55 21.11
C GLU A 626 -9.74 -29.08 20.77
N GLU A 627 -9.33 -28.15 21.63
CA GLU A 627 -9.52 -26.72 21.39
C GLU A 627 -8.58 -26.21 20.30
N ILE A 628 -7.33 -26.66 20.32
CA ILE A 628 -6.35 -26.35 19.26
C ILE A 628 -6.82 -26.89 17.91
N SER A 629 -7.31 -28.13 17.86
CA SER A 629 -7.82 -28.73 16.62
C SER A 629 -9.03 -27.97 16.07
N ARG A 630 -9.95 -27.54 16.94
CA ARG A 630 -11.08 -26.69 16.54
C ARG A 630 -10.61 -25.33 16.01
N ARG A 631 -9.58 -24.74 16.62
CA ARG A 631 -9.04 -23.43 16.22
C ARG A 631 -8.26 -23.48 14.92
N LEU A 632 -7.62 -24.61 14.61
CA LEU A 632 -6.91 -24.85 13.34
C LEU A 632 -7.81 -25.47 12.27
N ASP A 633 -9.11 -25.64 12.54
CA ASP A 633 -10.06 -26.19 11.58
C ASP A 633 -10.27 -25.21 10.42
N THR A 634 -9.71 -25.56 9.27
CA THR A 634 -9.79 -24.77 8.03
C THR A 634 -11.09 -24.97 7.27
N THR A 635 -11.96 -25.88 7.69
CA THR A 635 -13.23 -26.21 7.02
C THR A 635 -14.36 -25.23 7.35
N GLN A 636 -14.16 -24.34 8.33
CA GLN A 636 -15.13 -23.31 8.70
C GLN A 636 -15.47 -22.43 7.48
N GLN A 637 -16.77 -22.27 7.19
CA GLN A 637 -17.25 -21.54 6.00
C GLN A 637 -17.50 -20.05 6.28
N ASP A 638 -17.57 -19.64 7.55
CA ASP A 638 -17.82 -18.25 7.93
C ASP A 638 -16.52 -17.40 7.83
N ALA A 639 -16.53 -16.39 6.95
CA ALA A 639 -15.38 -15.53 6.70
C ALA A 639 -15.02 -14.62 7.89
N ASP A 640 -16.01 -14.17 8.66
CA ASP A 640 -15.82 -13.29 9.82
C ASP A 640 -15.22 -14.06 11.00
N GLU A 641 -15.61 -15.32 11.19
CA GLU A 641 -14.99 -16.20 12.17
C GLU A 641 -13.54 -16.52 11.79
N ARG A 642 -13.26 -16.88 10.53
CA ARG A 642 -11.89 -17.13 10.06
C ARG A 642 -10.98 -15.92 10.25
N GLN A 643 -11.50 -14.71 10.08
CA GLN A 643 -10.73 -13.49 10.36
C GLN A 643 -10.41 -13.33 11.85
N LYS A 644 -11.27 -13.76 12.77
CA LYS A 644 -11.00 -13.75 14.22
C LYS A 644 -9.99 -14.84 14.64
N LEU A 645 -9.92 -15.94 13.88
CA LEU A 645 -8.96 -17.03 14.10
C LEU A 645 -7.56 -16.71 13.54
N GLY A 646 -7.43 -15.72 12.67
CA GLY A 646 -6.20 -15.45 11.93
C GLY A 646 -5.02 -14.91 12.74
N ASP A 647 -5.22 -14.38 13.95
CA ASP A 647 -4.17 -13.83 14.81
C ASP A 647 -3.77 -14.82 15.93
N TYR A 648 -2.77 -15.67 15.66
CA TYR A 648 -2.31 -16.69 16.63
C TYR A 648 -0.80 -16.97 16.55
N LEU A 649 -0.22 -17.39 17.68
CA LEU A 649 1.08 -18.05 17.71
C LEU A 649 0.82 -19.54 17.97
N ARG A 650 1.30 -20.41 17.07
CA ARG A 650 1.38 -21.85 17.29
C ARG A 650 2.83 -22.24 17.56
N VAL A 651 3.06 -23.05 18.59
CA VAL A 651 4.37 -23.61 18.93
C VAL A 651 4.23 -25.12 19.09
N ASP A 652 4.99 -25.88 18.32
CA ASP A 652 5.12 -27.33 18.45
C ASP A 652 6.44 -27.64 19.19
N LEU A 653 6.35 -28.18 20.40
CA LEU A 653 7.47 -28.60 21.25
C LEU A 653 7.61 -30.12 21.19
N GLY A 654 8.01 -30.65 20.04
CA GLY A 654 7.94 -32.08 19.75
C GLY A 654 6.50 -32.50 19.44
N GLU A 655 5.94 -33.43 20.22
CA GLU A 655 4.57 -33.95 20.00
C GLU A 655 3.47 -33.06 20.60
N LYS A 656 3.83 -32.07 21.42
CA LYS A 656 2.86 -31.15 22.03
C LYS A 656 2.77 -29.87 21.22
N THR A 657 1.54 -29.51 20.85
CA THR A 657 1.22 -28.24 20.21
C THR A 657 0.59 -27.32 21.25
N TRP A 658 1.11 -26.10 21.34
CA TRP A 658 0.60 -25.02 22.17
C TRP A 658 0.16 -23.87 21.27
N MET A 659 -0.89 -23.17 21.67
CA MET A 659 -1.42 -22.06 20.90
C MET A 659 -1.73 -20.86 21.78
N LEU A 660 -1.39 -19.66 21.30
CA LEU A 660 -1.67 -18.40 21.96
C LEU A 660 -2.47 -17.53 21.00
N ASP A 661 -3.65 -17.10 21.45
CA ASP A 661 -4.47 -16.14 20.71
C ASP A 661 -3.91 -14.73 20.90
N MET A 662 -3.55 -14.07 19.80
CA MET A 662 -2.99 -12.73 19.83
C MET A 662 -4.10 -11.68 19.80
N LEU A 663 -4.97 -11.72 20.81
CA LEU A 663 -6.17 -10.88 20.89
C LEU A 663 -5.85 -9.38 21.05
N PRO A 664 -6.69 -8.47 20.52
CA PRO A 664 -6.56 -7.02 20.70
C PRO A 664 -6.52 -6.56 22.16
N GLU A 665 -7.14 -7.33 23.06
CA GLU A 665 -7.25 -7.03 24.49
C GLU A 665 -6.03 -7.48 25.31
N MET A 666 -5.03 -8.12 24.69
CA MET A 666 -3.78 -8.47 25.39
C MET A 666 -3.08 -7.21 25.92
N THR A 667 -2.86 -7.16 27.22
CA THR A 667 -2.17 -6.06 27.91
C THR A 667 -0.66 -6.07 27.61
N GLY A 668 -0.26 -5.49 26.48
CA GLY A 668 1.14 -5.35 26.08
C GLY A 668 1.39 -5.70 24.62
N HIS A 669 2.58 -5.35 24.10
CA HIS A 669 2.97 -5.73 22.75
C HIS A 669 3.55 -7.16 22.75
N PHE A 670 2.91 -8.08 22.03
CA PHE A 670 3.44 -9.44 21.81
C PHE A 670 4.77 -9.39 21.03
N SER A 671 5.81 -10.05 21.55
CA SER A 671 7.12 -10.15 20.89
C SER A 671 7.11 -11.24 19.82
N LEU A 672 7.22 -10.83 18.55
CA LEU A 672 7.37 -11.75 17.42
C LEU A 672 8.65 -12.60 17.47
N GLN A 673 9.63 -12.21 18.31
CA GLN A 673 10.88 -12.95 18.51
C GLN A 673 10.82 -13.89 19.72
N PHE A 674 9.69 -13.95 20.44
CA PHE A 674 9.55 -14.70 21.69
C PHE A 674 10.08 -16.14 21.59
N VAL A 675 9.64 -16.90 20.58
CA VAL A 675 10.04 -18.31 20.42
C VAL A 675 11.54 -18.42 20.14
N ARG A 676 12.06 -17.60 19.21
CA ARG A 676 13.49 -17.61 18.84
C ARG A 676 14.38 -17.17 20.00
N GLU A 677 14.01 -16.12 20.73
CA GLU A 677 14.75 -15.63 21.91
C GLU A 677 14.75 -16.67 23.04
N THR A 678 13.62 -17.35 23.24
CA THR A 678 13.48 -18.41 24.24
C THR A 678 14.36 -19.61 23.86
N LEU A 679 14.33 -20.05 22.60
CA LEU A 679 15.22 -21.11 22.11
C LEU A 679 16.69 -20.71 22.16
N ALA A 680 17.05 -19.49 21.77
CA ALA A 680 18.42 -18.99 21.82
C ALA A 680 18.98 -19.02 23.25
N ARG A 681 18.18 -18.62 24.25
CA ARG A 681 18.55 -18.72 25.67
C ARG A 681 18.67 -20.16 26.12
N TYR A 682 17.71 -21.01 25.77
CA TYR A 682 17.69 -22.41 26.16
C TYR A 682 18.88 -23.19 25.61
N LEU A 683 19.21 -22.99 24.33
CA LEU A 683 20.35 -23.58 23.63
C LEU A 683 21.69 -22.93 24.01
N LYS A 684 21.70 -21.97 24.96
CA LYS A 684 22.90 -21.23 25.41
C LYS A 684 23.61 -20.48 24.27
N LYS A 685 22.85 -20.00 23.27
CA LYS A 685 23.31 -19.20 22.14
C LYS A 685 22.57 -17.84 22.07
N PRO A 686 22.59 -17.03 23.14
CA PRO A 686 21.80 -15.79 23.21
C PRO A 686 22.18 -14.77 22.12
N ASP A 687 23.43 -14.77 21.66
CA ASP A 687 23.90 -13.87 20.59
C ASP A 687 23.18 -14.10 19.26
N ARG A 688 22.58 -15.27 19.08
CA ARG A 688 21.87 -15.70 17.86
C ARG A 688 20.36 -15.49 17.92
N ALA A 689 19.87 -14.91 19.01
CA ALA A 689 18.50 -14.42 19.11
C ALA A 689 18.20 -13.39 18.01
N ASP A 690 19.15 -12.49 17.71
CA ASP A 690 19.08 -11.58 16.57
C ASP A 690 19.65 -12.23 15.31
N TRP A 691 18.77 -12.72 14.44
CA TRP A 691 19.14 -13.43 13.21
C TRP A 691 20.05 -12.61 12.28
N ARG A 692 20.03 -11.26 12.35
CA ARG A 692 20.86 -10.40 11.50
C ARG A 692 22.35 -10.58 11.76
N LYS A 693 22.70 -10.87 13.01
CA LYS A 693 24.07 -11.12 13.42
C LYS A 693 24.55 -12.52 12.99
N CYS A 694 23.64 -13.36 12.51
CA CYS A 694 23.91 -14.72 12.08
C CYS A 694 24.05 -14.86 10.56
N ALA A 695 23.85 -13.80 9.77
CA ALA A 695 23.94 -13.86 8.31
C ALA A 695 25.35 -14.25 7.83
N ARG A 696 25.45 -15.14 6.86
CA ARG A 696 26.72 -15.62 6.29
C ARG A 696 26.80 -15.24 4.81
N SER A 697 27.95 -15.47 4.19
CA SER A 697 28.10 -15.27 2.74
C SER A 697 27.26 -16.28 1.95
N ASP A 698 26.72 -15.88 0.80
CA ASP A 698 25.93 -16.73 -0.10
C ASP A 698 26.61 -18.08 -0.43
N ALA A 699 27.94 -18.11 -0.53
CA ALA A 699 28.69 -19.36 -0.79
C ALA A 699 28.56 -20.38 0.35
N ILE A 700 28.58 -19.91 1.61
CA ILE A 700 28.42 -20.77 2.78
C ILE A 700 26.97 -21.20 2.90
N GLU A 701 26.04 -20.26 2.75
CA GLU A 701 24.60 -20.55 2.77
C GLU A 701 24.23 -21.59 1.70
N THR A 702 24.77 -21.46 0.49
CA THR A 702 24.56 -22.44 -0.59
C THR A 702 25.09 -23.83 -0.22
N ALA A 703 26.26 -23.91 0.41
CA ALA A 703 26.82 -25.18 0.87
C ALA A 703 25.98 -25.82 1.99
N GLU A 704 25.49 -25.02 2.93
CA GLU A 704 24.57 -25.45 3.99
C GLU A 704 23.24 -25.94 3.42
N THR A 705 22.66 -25.20 2.48
CA THR A 705 21.42 -25.58 1.79
C THR A 705 21.59 -26.88 1.01
N ASN A 706 22.70 -27.05 0.30
CA ASN A 706 22.99 -28.30 -0.41
C ASN A 706 23.13 -29.48 0.56
N ALA A 707 23.88 -29.32 1.66
CA ALA A 707 24.08 -30.36 2.65
C ALA A 707 22.75 -30.78 3.33
N PHE A 708 21.89 -29.82 3.65
CA PHE A 708 20.58 -30.13 4.21
C PHE A 708 19.65 -30.75 3.18
N ARG A 709 19.63 -30.25 1.94
CA ARG A 709 18.83 -30.82 0.85
C ARG A 709 19.13 -32.30 0.65
N ASP A 710 20.41 -32.64 0.52
CA ASP A 710 20.82 -34.03 0.27
C ASP A 710 20.41 -34.96 1.45
N ALA A 711 20.43 -34.45 2.68
CA ALA A 711 19.97 -35.16 3.88
C ALA A 711 18.44 -35.26 4.02
N PHE A 712 17.72 -34.26 3.50
CA PHE A 712 16.26 -34.14 3.61
C PHE A 712 15.51 -34.81 2.46
N GLU A 713 16.18 -35.04 1.32
CA GLU A 713 15.63 -35.59 0.09
C GLU A 713 14.71 -36.82 0.29
N PRO A 714 15.09 -37.86 1.08
CA PRO A 714 14.24 -39.04 1.24
C PRO A 714 12.89 -38.74 1.90
N PHE A 715 12.86 -37.74 2.78
CA PHE A 715 11.65 -37.32 3.51
C PHE A 715 10.82 -36.33 2.68
N ALA A 716 11.48 -35.48 1.88
CA ALA A 716 10.81 -34.53 1.01
C ALA A 716 9.95 -35.24 -0.05
N LYS A 717 10.45 -36.36 -0.62
CA LYS A 717 9.74 -37.16 -1.64
C LYS A 717 8.37 -37.65 -1.19
N GLU A 718 8.18 -37.92 0.10
CA GLU A 718 6.87 -38.31 0.64
C GLU A 718 5.81 -37.19 0.56
N VAL A 719 6.25 -35.92 0.42
CA VAL A 719 5.37 -34.75 0.34
C VAL A 719 5.15 -34.29 -1.10
N VAL A 720 6.19 -34.33 -1.95
CA VAL A 720 6.09 -33.91 -3.37
C VAL A 720 5.57 -35.00 -4.31
N GLY A 721 5.57 -36.27 -3.89
CA GLY A 721 5.29 -37.42 -4.75
C GLY A 721 6.54 -37.88 -5.54
N GLU A 722 6.55 -39.13 -5.99
CA GLU A 722 7.61 -39.62 -6.88
C GLU A 722 7.46 -38.96 -8.25
N GLU A 723 8.48 -38.23 -8.71
CA GLU A 723 8.62 -37.91 -10.14
C GLU A 723 8.80 -39.25 -10.86
N GLU A 724 7.78 -39.70 -11.61
CA GLU A 724 8.00 -40.72 -12.64
C GLU A 724 8.95 -40.10 -13.68
N ASP A 725 10.22 -40.53 -13.66
CA ASP A 725 11.25 -40.14 -14.63
C ASP A 725 10.70 -40.26 -16.06
N GLY A 726 10.49 -39.12 -16.73
CA GLY A 726 10.00 -39.00 -18.10
C GLY A 726 10.85 -38.07 -18.95
#